data_AF-A0A6P1M9F6-F1
#
_entry.id   AF-A0A6P1M9F6-F1
#
_cell.length_a   1.000
_cell.length_b   1.000
_cell.length_c   1.000
_cell.angle_alpha   90.00
_cell.angle_beta   90.00
_cell.angle_gamma   90.00
#
_symmetry.space_group_name_H-M   'P 1'
#
loop_
_entity.id
_entity.type
_entity.pdbx_description
1 polymer ?
#
loop_
_entity_poly.entity_id
_entity_poly.type
_entity_poly.pdbx_seq_one_letter_code
_entity_poly.pdbx_strand_id
1 'polypeptide(L)'
;MKKIVMMGWFCLIGLAFVSQAAEIAINSSAAGNVDWNASIWGDPATVPTGGNDYVHDGSSAAVLLGLGTTYGGFAGDSLTMDAGTVFYSKGGGSIGSTLYMNGCQWQTRSAGTATVLGNIRVTANSTVLLIDGNLQWNTGLSSTSNAVLTLQNFNKSGKSMVVNASDSGFFGTFDIKDSGNAAYTWTIQFDQSYSDATLKIEGQKNDATYAAVYQLTGDIEFKEVMMPNGSGGLVVLDPGSYDAAALAAAGVSSDYYNDLGGTIRVATPPASEGIEMNAGTPAGTNIGWNDAIWGSPAETPTNGNDYVYNVAGVWLNALGLTYGAFDGDSVRVKSGSSLFVRGGGSLGGRLILDGGQFQNRSGINAVILGNIQVDSQSTILNISGNLELRTSLEGDGQLNIQAYQTDGQRVVIQSTDLGYAGKFALLNSGKDDVHLAVQFNRNFTEATLAFQGGNLSRATVYQLTNDIAFLSVSMPSAADESVMISLDPGVYDGAALAAAGVNPAYYSDQGGTISVGLSAYERWDAGWGIDIGAEDEDYDGDGLSNLAEYALGGDPTDSADLGEASGFANKGDAMLYVYAQYKHDTNLVYYLQTADDLMLNNWTNSGYTVLGTNVVSGGDFNFVTNSVPMTKDETFVRLVIEK
;
A
#
# COMPACT_ATOMS: atom_id res chain seq x y z
N MET A 1 -20.65 62.96 -40.60
CA MET A 1 -20.88 61.50 -40.76
C MET A 1 -19.61 60.87 -41.32
N LYS A 2 -18.79 60.25 -40.46
CA LYS A 2 -17.61 59.48 -40.88
C LYS A 2 -17.87 58.03 -40.47
N LYS A 3 -18.00 57.14 -41.46
CA LYS A 3 -18.04 55.68 -41.29
C LYS A 3 -16.61 55.20 -41.06
N ILE A 4 -16.37 54.58 -39.91
CA ILE A 4 -15.19 53.75 -39.65
C ILE A 4 -15.61 52.31 -39.94
N VAL A 5 -14.93 51.67 -40.89
CA VAL A 5 -15.04 50.23 -41.17
C VAL A 5 -13.82 49.58 -40.54
N MET A 6 -14.02 48.81 -39.48
CA MET A 6 -13.00 47.91 -38.92
C MET A 6 -13.16 46.53 -39.56
N MET A 7 -12.17 46.15 -40.38
CA MET A 7 -11.96 44.76 -40.81
C MET A 7 -11.21 44.03 -39.70
N GLY A 8 -11.93 43.19 -38.94
CA GLY A 8 -11.33 42.25 -38.00
C GLY A 8 -10.94 40.96 -38.73
N TRP A 9 -9.65 40.64 -38.71
CA TRP A 9 -9.13 39.32 -39.04
C TRP A 9 -9.64 38.30 -38.00
N PHE A 10 -10.51 37.37 -38.42
CA PHE A 10 -10.83 36.19 -37.61
C PHE A 10 -9.74 35.14 -37.84
N CYS A 11 -8.85 34.98 -36.87
CA CYS A 11 -8.01 33.79 -36.75
C CYS A 11 -8.90 32.64 -36.28
N LEU A 12 -9.14 31.65 -37.16
CA LEU A 12 -9.87 30.44 -36.84
C LEU A 12 -8.96 29.56 -35.95
N ILE A 13 -9.02 29.75 -34.64
CA ILE A 13 -8.45 28.78 -33.69
C ILE A 13 -9.38 27.57 -33.74
N GLY A 14 -8.93 26.49 -34.38
CA GLY A 14 -9.57 25.18 -34.31
C GLY A 14 -9.47 24.66 -32.88
N LEU A 15 -10.40 25.06 -32.02
CA LEU A 15 -10.67 24.42 -30.74
C LEU A 15 -11.16 23.00 -31.05
N ALA A 16 -10.25 22.03 -31.03
CA ALA A 16 -10.63 20.64 -30.92
C ALA A 16 -11.28 20.46 -29.55
N PHE A 17 -12.61 20.46 -29.52
CA PHE A 17 -13.33 19.96 -28.35
C PHE A 17 -13.04 18.47 -28.28
N VAL A 18 -12.12 18.08 -27.40
CA VAL A 18 -12.03 16.69 -26.96
C VAL A 18 -13.31 16.44 -26.18
N SER A 19 -14.25 15.71 -26.77
CA SER A 19 -15.40 15.22 -26.02
C SER A 19 -14.87 14.28 -24.95
N GLN A 20 -14.94 14.71 -23.70
CA GLN A 20 -14.67 13.83 -22.57
C GLN A 20 -15.69 12.69 -22.61
N ALA A 21 -15.21 11.45 -22.54
CA ALA A 21 -16.09 10.30 -22.42
C ALA A 21 -16.99 10.48 -21.18
N ALA A 22 -18.27 10.12 -21.30
CA ALA A 22 -19.16 10.18 -20.16
C ALA A 22 -18.81 9.04 -19.21
N GLU A 23 -18.57 9.37 -17.94
CA GLU A 23 -18.44 8.39 -16.87
C GLU A 23 -19.84 7.92 -16.45
N ILE A 24 -20.08 6.62 -16.58
CA ILE A 24 -21.36 5.97 -16.29
C ILE A 24 -21.15 5.02 -15.12
N ALA A 25 -21.69 5.40 -13.96
CA ALA A 25 -21.74 4.51 -12.80
C ALA A 25 -22.70 3.33 -13.09
N ILE A 26 -22.23 2.11 -12.84
CA ILE A 26 -23.04 0.90 -12.97
C ILE A 26 -23.95 0.82 -11.74
N ASN A 27 -25.27 0.78 -11.97
CA ASN A 27 -26.24 0.80 -10.88
C ASN A 27 -26.21 -0.51 -10.07
N SER A 28 -25.62 -0.45 -8.87
CA SER A 28 -25.41 -1.55 -7.93
C SER A 28 -26.68 -2.04 -7.20
N SER A 29 -27.81 -1.33 -7.37
CA SER A 29 -29.08 -1.63 -6.65
C SER A 29 -29.86 -2.83 -7.20
N ALA A 30 -29.48 -3.37 -8.36
CA ALA A 30 -30.08 -4.58 -8.90
C ALA A 30 -29.53 -5.81 -8.15
N ALA A 31 -30.23 -6.25 -7.11
CA ALA A 31 -29.94 -7.51 -6.43
C ALA A 31 -30.14 -8.70 -7.42
N GLY A 32 -29.06 -9.12 -8.08
CA GLY A 32 -29.07 -10.21 -9.06
C GLY A 32 -27.92 -10.12 -10.05
N ASN A 33 -27.64 -11.23 -10.73
CA ASN A 33 -26.67 -11.25 -11.81
C ASN A 33 -27.09 -10.30 -12.94
N VAL A 34 -26.21 -9.38 -13.33
CA VAL A 34 -26.48 -8.33 -14.31
C VAL A 34 -25.80 -8.68 -15.65
N ASP A 35 -26.60 -8.95 -16.69
CA ASP A 35 -26.08 -9.23 -18.04
C ASP A 35 -25.69 -7.94 -18.77
N TRP A 36 -24.52 -7.92 -19.43
CA TRP A 36 -24.02 -6.73 -20.14
C TRP A 36 -24.92 -6.21 -21.28
N ASN A 37 -25.83 -7.03 -21.79
CA ASN A 37 -26.78 -6.69 -22.85
C ASN A 37 -28.15 -6.20 -22.32
N ALA A 38 -28.34 -6.15 -21.00
CA ALA A 38 -29.54 -5.59 -20.40
C ALA A 38 -29.39 -4.07 -20.18
N SER A 39 -30.52 -3.36 -20.18
CA SER A 39 -30.60 -1.92 -19.93
C SER A 39 -30.47 -1.63 -18.43
N ILE A 40 -29.28 -1.81 -17.86
CA ILE A 40 -29.02 -1.50 -16.43
C ILE A 40 -27.77 -0.63 -16.21
N TRP A 41 -27.10 -0.17 -17.27
CA TRP A 41 -25.88 0.63 -17.21
C TRP A 41 -26.15 2.13 -16.99
N GLY A 42 -26.75 2.48 -15.84
CA GLY A 42 -26.99 3.86 -15.46
C GLY A 42 -28.21 4.50 -16.13
N ASP A 43 -28.34 5.84 -16.02
CA ASP A 43 -29.38 6.64 -16.67
C ASP A 43 -28.73 7.54 -17.76
N PRO A 44 -29.09 7.40 -19.05
CA PRO A 44 -30.07 6.46 -19.58
C PRO A 44 -29.52 5.04 -19.70
N ALA A 45 -30.37 4.08 -19.32
CA ALA A 45 -30.07 2.66 -19.37
C ALA A 45 -29.83 2.19 -20.80
N THR A 46 -28.56 2.10 -21.18
CA THR A 46 -28.14 1.74 -22.55
C THR A 46 -27.16 0.56 -22.49
N VAL A 47 -27.11 -0.24 -23.55
CA VAL A 47 -26.05 -1.25 -23.74
C VAL A 47 -24.72 -0.51 -23.87
N PRO A 48 -23.57 -1.05 -23.40
CA PRO A 48 -22.29 -0.39 -23.56
C PRO A 48 -22.02 -0.02 -25.01
N THR A 49 -21.73 1.25 -25.27
CA THR A 49 -21.34 1.77 -26.58
C THR A 49 -19.99 2.48 -26.45
N GLY A 50 -19.22 2.51 -27.53
CA GLY A 50 -17.97 3.26 -27.56
C GLY A 50 -18.20 4.74 -27.26
N GLY A 51 -17.22 5.40 -26.63
CA GLY A 51 -17.30 6.77 -26.16
C GLY A 51 -17.68 6.95 -24.68
N ASN A 52 -17.87 5.86 -23.93
CA ASN A 52 -18.24 5.89 -22.51
C ASN A 52 -17.28 5.08 -21.64
N ASP A 53 -17.07 5.58 -20.42
CA ASP A 53 -16.33 4.93 -19.35
C ASP A 53 -17.31 4.37 -18.32
N TYR A 54 -17.09 3.14 -17.86
CA TYR A 54 -18.01 2.47 -16.95
C TYR A 54 -17.34 2.16 -15.61
N VAL A 55 -17.93 2.58 -14.50
CA VAL A 55 -17.37 2.40 -13.14
C VAL A 55 -18.32 1.59 -12.29
N HIS A 56 -17.83 0.49 -11.72
CA HIS A 56 -18.56 -0.28 -10.71
C HIS A 56 -18.14 0.18 -9.30
N ASP A 57 -19.04 0.86 -8.58
CA ASP A 57 -18.74 1.62 -7.35
C ASP A 57 -18.49 0.78 -6.07
N GLY A 58 -18.40 -0.55 -6.19
CA GLY A 58 -18.10 -1.46 -5.07
C GLY A 58 -19.19 -1.55 -3.98
N SER A 59 -20.31 -0.84 -4.12
CA SER A 59 -21.32 -0.69 -3.05
C SER A 59 -22.22 -1.91 -2.85
N SER A 60 -22.11 -2.95 -3.68
CA SER A 60 -22.79 -4.23 -3.48
C SER A 60 -21.99 -5.38 -4.08
N ALA A 61 -22.22 -6.61 -3.60
CA ALA A 61 -21.71 -7.87 -4.16
C ALA A 61 -22.30 -8.18 -5.56
N ALA A 62 -22.62 -7.14 -6.34
CA ALA A 62 -23.16 -7.26 -7.66
C ALA A 62 -22.15 -7.98 -8.55
N VAL A 63 -22.67 -9.03 -9.18
CA VAL A 63 -21.94 -9.84 -10.13
C VAL A 63 -22.18 -9.27 -11.51
N LEU A 64 -21.12 -8.76 -12.13
CA LEU A 64 -21.14 -8.38 -13.54
C LEU A 64 -21.03 -9.64 -14.39
N LEU A 65 -22.08 -10.01 -15.13
CA LEU A 65 -22.02 -11.08 -16.12
C LEU A 65 -21.62 -10.52 -17.48
N GLY A 66 -20.40 -10.81 -17.91
CA GLY A 66 -19.88 -10.39 -19.22
C GLY A 66 -19.19 -11.50 -19.98
N LEU A 67 -18.84 -11.21 -21.24
CA LEU A 67 -18.06 -12.05 -22.16
C LEU A 67 -18.62 -13.46 -22.44
N GLY A 68 -18.84 -13.80 -23.70
CA GLY A 68 -19.31 -15.13 -24.08
C GLY A 68 -20.05 -15.15 -25.40
N THR A 69 -20.31 -16.34 -25.93
CA THR A 69 -21.17 -16.54 -27.12
C THR A 69 -22.58 -15.96 -26.94
N THR A 70 -23.03 -15.86 -25.69
CA THR A 70 -24.35 -15.32 -25.32
C THR A 70 -24.33 -13.80 -25.07
N TYR A 71 -23.18 -13.23 -24.71
CA TYR A 71 -23.09 -11.87 -24.17
C TYR A 71 -22.28 -10.89 -25.03
N GLY A 72 -21.51 -11.40 -26.02
CA GLY A 72 -20.67 -10.57 -26.88
C GLY A 72 -19.41 -10.05 -26.18
N GLY A 73 -18.72 -9.11 -26.83
CA GLY A 73 -17.59 -8.38 -26.25
C GLY A 73 -18.03 -7.10 -25.53
N PHE A 74 -17.17 -6.55 -24.68
CA PHE A 74 -17.39 -5.22 -24.09
C PHE A 74 -17.10 -4.14 -25.13
N ALA A 75 -18.05 -3.23 -25.34
CA ALA A 75 -17.96 -2.19 -26.37
C ALA A 75 -17.72 -0.77 -25.82
N GLY A 76 -17.54 -0.60 -24.51
CA GLY A 76 -17.14 0.69 -23.92
C GLY A 76 -15.66 1.01 -24.13
N ASP A 77 -15.23 2.21 -23.74
CA ASP A 77 -13.83 2.67 -23.89
C ASP A 77 -12.97 2.25 -22.69
N SER A 78 -13.57 2.23 -21.50
CA SER A 78 -12.99 1.64 -20.31
C SER A 78 -14.01 0.98 -19.37
N LEU A 79 -13.52 0.07 -18.53
CA LEU A 79 -14.25 -0.60 -17.47
C LEU A 79 -13.42 -0.55 -16.18
N THR A 80 -13.95 0.07 -15.13
CA THR A 80 -13.34 0.12 -13.80
C THR A 80 -14.10 -0.79 -12.84
N MET A 81 -13.35 -1.67 -12.18
CA MET A 81 -13.85 -2.59 -11.17
C MET A 81 -13.23 -2.22 -9.82
N ASP A 82 -14.00 -1.56 -8.96
CA ASP A 82 -13.53 -1.17 -7.62
C ASP A 82 -13.67 -2.30 -6.60
N ALA A 83 -13.21 -2.02 -5.37
CA ALA A 83 -13.10 -2.98 -4.29
C ALA A 83 -14.45 -3.66 -4.01
N GLY A 84 -14.42 -4.98 -3.83
CA GLY A 84 -15.64 -5.78 -3.61
C GLY A 84 -16.40 -6.16 -4.89
N THR A 85 -16.06 -5.59 -6.04
CA THR A 85 -16.67 -5.98 -7.33
C THR A 85 -16.25 -7.40 -7.72
N VAL A 86 -17.22 -8.21 -8.15
CA VAL A 86 -16.95 -9.54 -8.72
C VAL A 86 -17.42 -9.60 -10.18
N PHE A 87 -16.48 -9.76 -11.10
CA PHE A 87 -16.74 -9.88 -12.54
C PHE A 87 -16.73 -11.35 -12.98
N TYR A 88 -17.81 -11.84 -13.60
CA TYR A 88 -17.87 -13.17 -14.19
C TYR A 88 -17.77 -13.11 -15.71
N SER A 89 -16.75 -13.74 -16.27
CA SER A 89 -16.69 -14.01 -17.70
C SER A 89 -17.31 -15.37 -18.02
N LYS A 90 -18.36 -15.40 -18.84
CA LYS A 90 -19.10 -16.62 -19.24
C LYS A 90 -18.83 -17.01 -20.70
N GLY A 91 -17.61 -17.44 -20.98
CA GLY A 91 -17.27 -18.21 -22.18
C GLY A 91 -16.17 -17.53 -22.98
N GLY A 92 -16.16 -17.76 -24.29
CA GLY A 92 -15.26 -17.03 -25.20
C GLY A 92 -15.78 -15.62 -25.50
N GLY A 93 -14.95 -14.60 -25.28
CA GLY A 93 -15.29 -13.20 -25.56
C GLY A 93 -14.10 -12.28 -25.34
N SER A 94 -14.18 -11.04 -25.83
CA SER A 94 -13.11 -10.05 -25.68
C SER A 94 -13.54 -8.75 -25.00
N ILE A 95 -12.68 -8.20 -24.14
CA ILE A 95 -12.74 -6.80 -23.68
C ILE A 95 -11.81 -5.99 -24.58
N GLY A 96 -12.36 -5.18 -25.47
CA GLY A 96 -11.57 -4.30 -26.36
C GLY A 96 -11.05 -3.04 -25.68
N SER A 97 -11.54 -2.76 -24.47
CA SER A 97 -11.39 -1.51 -23.72
C SER A 97 -10.25 -1.57 -22.71
N THR A 98 -9.91 -0.41 -22.14
CA THR A 98 -9.04 -0.39 -20.96
C THR A 98 -9.77 -1.01 -19.76
N LEU A 99 -9.11 -1.86 -18.99
CA LEU A 99 -9.65 -2.49 -17.79
C LEU A 99 -8.89 -1.98 -16.56
N TYR A 100 -9.59 -1.34 -15.62
CA TYR A 100 -9.02 -0.94 -14.33
C TYR A 100 -9.45 -1.94 -13.26
N MET A 101 -8.47 -2.52 -12.57
CA MET A 101 -8.67 -3.48 -11.47
C MET A 101 -8.23 -2.82 -10.16
N ASN A 102 -9.19 -2.51 -9.29
CA ASN A 102 -8.97 -1.73 -8.09
C ASN A 102 -9.56 -2.43 -6.86
N GLY A 103 -8.97 -3.53 -6.40
CA GLY A 103 -9.51 -4.26 -5.24
C GLY A 103 -10.55 -5.33 -5.60
N CYS A 104 -10.68 -5.66 -6.87
CA CYS A 104 -11.78 -6.47 -7.39
C CYS A 104 -11.43 -7.96 -7.56
N GLN A 105 -12.43 -8.76 -7.92
CA GLN A 105 -12.27 -10.16 -8.29
C GLN A 105 -12.84 -10.44 -9.69
N TRP A 106 -12.09 -11.14 -10.55
CA TRP A 106 -12.57 -11.65 -11.84
C TRP A 106 -12.62 -13.17 -11.81
N GLN A 107 -13.75 -13.80 -12.13
CA GLN A 107 -13.90 -15.25 -12.28
C GLN A 107 -14.26 -15.69 -13.72
N THR A 108 -13.63 -16.76 -14.23
CA THR A 108 -14.03 -17.40 -15.51
C THR A 108 -15.02 -18.55 -15.25
N ARG A 109 -16.32 -18.39 -15.56
CA ARG A 109 -17.38 -19.34 -15.13
C ARG A 109 -17.96 -20.25 -16.22
N SER A 110 -17.43 -20.22 -17.44
CA SER A 110 -17.77 -21.24 -18.42
C SER A 110 -16.63 -21.51 -19.38
N ALA A 111 -16.74 -22.62 -20.12
CA ALA A 111 -15.74 -23.05 -21.08
C ALA A 111 -15.54 -22.00 -22.19
N GLY A 112 -14.28 -21.76 -22.55
CA GLY A 112 -13.87 -20.77 -23.54
C GLY A 112 -12.65 -19.99 -23.04
N THR A 113 -12.18 -19.05 -23.87
CA THR A 113 -11.08 -18.14 -23.51
C THR A 113 -11.62 -16.72 -23.43
N ALA A 114 -11.61 -16.14 -22.24
CA ALA A 114 -11.82 -14.70 -22.08
C ALA A 114 -10.54 -13.98 -22.51
N THR A 115 -10.66 -12.98 -23.37
CA THR A 115 -9.50 -12.25 -23.91
C THR A 115 -9.61 -10.77 -23.53
N VAL A 116 -8.53 -10.16 -23.05
CA VAL A 116 -8.43 -8.70 -22.94
C VAL A 116 -7.55 -8.21 -24.08
N LEU A 117 -8.13 -7.35 -24.92
CA LEU A 117 -7.50 -6.72 -26.07
C LEU A 117 -7.19 -5.24 -25.83
N GLY A 118 -7.58 -4.67 -24.69
CA GLY A 118 -7.20 -3.32 -24.26
C GLY A 118 -6.33 -3.34 -22.99
N ASN A 119 -5.73 -2.20 -22.67
CA ASN A 119 -4.76 -2.14 -21.57
C ASN A 119 -5.38 -2.53 -20.23
N ILE A 120 -4.60 -3.16 -19.35
CA ILE A 120 -4.98 -3.51 -17.99
C ILE A 120 -4.21 -2.61 -17.03
N ARG A 121 -4.90 -1.99 -16.09
CA ARG A 121 -4.33 -1.14 -15.05
C ARG A 121 -4.73 -1.66 -13.69
N VAL A 122 -3.75 -2.08 -12.89
CA VAL A 122 -3.97 -2.60 -11.53
C VAL A 122 -3.61 -1.53 -10.52
N THR A 123 -4.58 -0.98 -9.80
CA THR A 123 -4.38 0.14 -8.87
C THR A 123 -4.40 -0.30 -7.40
N ALA A 124 -4.99 -1.47 -7.11
CA ALA A 124 -5.02 -2.11 -5.81
C ALA A 124 -5.07 -3.64 -5.94
N ASN A 125 -4.81 -4.35 -4.84
CA ASN A 125 -4.74 -5.81 -4.80
C ASN A 125 -6.01 -6.45 -5.38
N SER A 126 -5.87 -7.21 -6.45
CA SER A 126 -7.01 -7.77 -7.18
C SER A 126 -6.81 -9.26 -7.44
N THR A 127 -7.90 -10.00 -7.58
CA THR A 127 -7.86 -11.46 -7.75
C THR A 127 -8.46 -11.89 -9.08
N VAL A 128 -7.85 -12.86 -9.75
CA VAL A 128 -8.35 -13.54 -10.94
C VAL A 128 -8.47 -15.03 -10.65
N LEU A 129 -9.68 -15.55 -10.79
CA LEU A 129 -10.03 -16.95 -10.57
C LEU A 129 -10.42 -17.62 -11.88
N LEU A 130 -9.63 -18.61 -12.29
CA LEU A 130 -10.01 -19.54 -13.35
C LEU A 130 -10.92 -20.61 -12.74
N ILE A 131 -12.21 -20.63 -13.08
CA ILE A 131 -13.12 -21.69 -12.58
C ILE A 131 -13.34 -22.73 -13.68
N ASP A 132 -13.80 -22.26 -14.84
CA ASP A 132 -14.23 -23.11 -15.96
C ASP A 132 -13.65 -22.71 -17.31
N GLY A 133 -13.03 -21.52 -17.42
CA GLY A 133 -12.49 -20.98 -18.66
C GLY A 133 -10.99 -20.70 -18.60
N ASN A 134 -10.42 -20.39 -19.76
CA ASN A 134 -9.09 -19.87 -19.93
C ASN A 134 -9.12 -18.34 -19.95
N LEU A 135 -7.97 -17.72 -19.70
CA LEU A 135 -7.82 -16.27 -19.76
C LEU A 135 -6.60 -15.90 -20.60
N GLN A 136 -6.73 -14.85 -21.39
CA GLN A 136 -5.64 -14.33 -22.20
C GLN A 136 -5.60 -12.80 -22.16
N TRP A 137 -4.44 -12.21 -21.90
CA TRP A 137 -4.21 -10.76 -21.91
C TRP A 137 -3.22 -10.42 -23.01
N ASN A 138 -3.58 -9.53 -23.94
CA ASN A 138 -2.81 -9.35 -25.20
C ASN A 138 -2.23 -7.94 -25.40
N THR A 139 -2.38 -7.04 -24.44
CA THR A 139 -2.06 -5.60 -24.56
C THR A 139 -1.48 -5.06 -23.26
N GLY A 140 -1.13 -3.78 -23.17
CA GLY A 140 -0.34 -3.25 -22.06
C GLY A 140 -0.86 -3.56 -20.66
N LEU A 141 0.02 -3.97 -19.74
CA LEU A 141 -0.26 -4.13 -18.32
C LEU A 141 0.55 -3.11 -17.52
N SER A 142 -0.09 -2.35 -16.64
CA SER A 142 0.59 -1.39 -15.76
C SER A 142 -0.03 -1.39 -14.36
N SER A 143 0.68 -0.83 -13.38
CA SER A 143 0.15 -0.56 -12.05
C SER A 143 0.43 0.88 -11.61
N THR A 144 -0.26 1.34 -10.57
CA THR A 144 0.02 2.64 -9.92
C THR A 144 0.51 2.50 -8.49
N SER A 145 0.59 1.26 -8.00
CA SER A 145 1.04 0.87 -6.68
C SER A 145 1.70 -0.51 -6.76
N ASN A 146 2.32 -0.95 -5.65
CA ASN A 146 2.79 -2.33 -5.49
C ASN A 146 1.58 -3.26 -5.27
N ALA A 147 0.77 -3.41 -6.31
CA ALA A 147 -0.46 -4.18 -6.27
C ALA A 147 -0.14 -5.68 -6.40
N VAL A 148 -0.82 -6.48 -5.60
CA VAL A 148 -0.80 -7.94 -5.73
C VAL A 148 -1.93 -8.36 -6.65
N LEU A 149 -1.56 -9.02 -7.74
CA LEU A 149 -2.49 -9.68 -8.64
C LEU A 149 -2.47 -11.17 -8.34
N THR A 150 -3.47 -11.65 -7.60
CA THR A 150 -3.58 -13.06 -7.24
C THR A 150 -4.23 -13.85 -8.39
N LEU A 151 -3.58 -14.91 -8.84
CA LEU A 151 -4.04 -15.78 -9.94
C LEU A 151 -4.26 -17.19 -9.42
N GLN A 152 -5.48 -17.73 -9.56
CA GLN A 152 -5.83 -19.02 -8.96
C GLN A 152 -6.79 -19.82 -9.84
N ASN A 153 -6.75 -21.15 -9.79
CA ASN A 153 -7.75 -22.05 -10.39
C ASN A 153 -8.60 -22.70 -9.27
N PHE A 154 -9.82 -23.16 -9.52
CA PHE A 154 -10.63 -23.80 -8.46
C PHE A 154 -11.27 -25.14 -8.83
N ASN A 155 -11.56 -25.41 -10.12
CA ASN A 155 -12.60 -26.40 -10.40
C ASN A 155 -12.33 -27.37 -11.55
N LYS A 156 -11.34 -27.14 -12.42
CA LYS A 156 -11.06 -28.04 -13.55
C LYS A 156 -9.58 -28.08 -13.93
N SER A 157 -9.11 -29.25 -14.35
CA SER A 157 -7.77 -29.44 -14.93
C SER A 157 -7.68 -28.82 -16.32
N GLY A 158 -6.45 -28.51 -16.74
CA GLY A 158 -6.15 -28.07 -18.10
C GLY A 158 -6.64 -26.65 -18.42
N LYS A 159 -6.78 -25.82 -17.39
CA LYS A 159 -6.99 -24.37 -17.57
C LYS A 159 -5.66 -23.69 -17.82
N SER A 160 -5.70 -22.63 -18.61
CA SER A 160 -4.53 -21.84 -18.94
C SER A 160 -4.80 -20.35 -18.77
N MET A 161 -3.85 -19.66 -18.17
CA MET A 161 -3.72 -18.20 -18.27
C MET A 161 -2.51 -17.86 -19.13
N VAL A 162 -2.71 -16.99 -20.10
CA VAL A 162 -1.66 -16.54 -21.02
C VAL A 162 -1.55 -15.02 -20.91
N VAL A 163 -0.42 -14.56 -20.41
CA VAL A 163 -0.12 -13.14 -20.20
C VAL A 163 0.83 -12.68 -21.31
N ASN A 164 0.24 -12.19 -22.39
CA ASN A 164 0.93 -11.65 -23.57
C ASN A 164 0.91 -10.11 -23.59
N ALA A 165 0.59 -9.53 -22.45
CA ALA A 165 0.54 -8.11 -22.24
C ALA A 165 1.94 -7.50 -22.30
N SER A 166 2.17 -6.43 -23.06
CA SER A 166 3.45 -5.71 -22.95
C SER A 166 3.55 -5.05 -21.56
N ASP A 167 4.71 -5.08 -20.94
CA ASP A 167 4.94 -4.28 -19.73
C ASP A 167 4.82 -2.79 -20.08
N SER A 168 3.90 -2.11 -19.40
CA SER A 168 3.63 -0.68 -19.54
C SER A 168 3.84 0.03 -18.20
N GLY A 169 4.72 -0.50 -17.35
CA GLY A 169 5.02 -0.03 -16.01
C GLY A 169 4.25 -0.79 -14.92
N PHE A 170 4.25 -2.12 -14.98
CA PHE A 170 3.70 -2.94 -13.90
C PHE A 170 4.79 -3.25 -12.86
N PHE A 171 4.66 -2.69 -11.66
CA PHE A 171 5.61 -2.80 -10.55
C PHE A 171 5.03 -3.54 -9.33
N GLY A 172 4.14 -4.49 -9.57
CA GLY A 172 3.43 -5.28 -8.56
C GLY A 172 3.93 -6.71 -8.38
N THR A 173 3.12 -7.54 -7.72
CA THR A 173 3.37 -8.98 -7.56
C THR A 173 2.34 -9.80 -8.32
N PHE A 174 2.80 -10.73 -9.16
CA PHE A 174 1.98 -11.84 -9.65
C PHE A 174 2.02 -12.96 -8.60
N ASP A 175 0.94 -13.10 -7.83
CA ASP A 175 0.82 -14.11 -6.77
C ASP A 175 -0.01 -15.30 -7.27
N ILE A 176 0.67 -16.32 -7.77
CA ILE A 176 0.08 -17.47 -8.44
C ILE A 176 -0.14 -18.57 -7.41
N LYS A 177 -1.39 -18.91 -7.15
CA LYS A 177 -1.79 -19.93 -6.18
C LYS A 177 -2.23 -21.21 -6.86
N ASP A 178 -2.04 -22.34 -6.17
CA ASP A 178 -2.56 -23.63 -6.60
C ASP A 178 -4.09 -23.67 -6.69
N SER A 179 -4.59 -24.79 -7.23
CA SER A 179 -6.02 -24.96 -7.48
C SER A 179 -6.86 -25.29 -6.25
N GLY A 180 -6.22 -25.54 -5.09
CA GLY A 180 -6.87 -26.07 -3.89
C GLY A 180 -7.53 -27.46 -4.05
N ASN A 181 -7.42 -28.12 -5.21
CA ASN A 181 -8.08 -29.39 -5.51
C ASN A 181 -7.14 -30.37 -6.22
N ALA A 182 -7.00 -31.55 -5.62
CA ALA A 182 -6.05 -32.59 -6.00
C ALA A 182 -6.15 -33.12 -7.44
N ALA A 183 -7.27 -32.90 -8.12
CA ALA A 183 -7.48 -33.40 -9.47
C ALA A 183 -7.04 -32.43 -10.58
N TYR A 184 -6.65 -31.18 -10.26
CA TYR A 184 -6.61 -30.09 -11.24
C TYR A 184 -5.27 -29.35 -11.30
N THR A 185 -4.49 -29.64 -12.34
CA THR A 185 -3.36 -28.80 -12.78
C THR A 185 -3.86 -27.68 -13.70
N TRP A 186 -3.18 -26.54 -13.66
CA TRP A 186 -3.39 -25.45 -14.60
C TRP A 186 -2.06 -24.80 -14.98
N THR A 187 -2.03 -24.17 -16.15
CA THR A 187 -0.82 -23.57 -16.69
C THR A 187 -0.90 -22.06 -16.68
N ILE A 188 0.25 -21.45 -16.46
CA ILE A 188 0.44 -20.02 -16.62
C ILE A 188 1.64 -19.78 -17.51
N GLN A 189 1.48 -18.85 -18.45
CA GLN A 189 2.49 -18.51 -19.44
C GLN A 189 2.62 -17.00 -19.51
N PHE A 190 3.86 -16.51 -19.57
CA PHE A 190 4.17 -15.12 -19.85
C PHE A 190 4.96 -15.07 -21.16
N ASP A 191 4.52 -14.23 -22.09
CA ASP A 191 5.20 -14.04 -23.38
C ASP A 191 6.03 -12.75 -23.43
N GLN A 192 6.03 -11.96 -22.34
CA GLN A 192 6.72 -10.68 -22.22
C GLN A 192 7.43 -10.60 -20.86
N SER A 193 8.52 -9.85 -20.80
CA SER A 193 9.24 -9.55 -19.54
C SER A 193 8.53 -8.47 -18.72
N TYR A 194 8.68 -8.54 -17.40
CA TYR A 194 8.16 -7.59 -16.41
C TYR A 194 9.26 -7.28 -15.38
N SER A 195 10.26 -6.49 -15.79
CA SER A 195 11.50 -6.28 -15.04
C SER A 195 11.30 -5.66 -13.65
N ASP A 196 10.19 -4.96 -13.45
CA ASP A 196 9.85 -4.28 -12.19
C ASP A 196 8.90 -5.10 -11.30
N ALA A 197 8.44 -6.27 -11.78
CA ALA A 197 7.44 -7.10 -11.12
C ALA A 197 8.06 -8.29 -10.37
N THR A 198 7.39 -8.70 -9.30
CA THR A 198 7.69 -9.95 -8.59
C THR A 198 6.82 -11.08 -9.11
N LEU A 199 7.42 -12.23 -9.43
CA LEU A 199 6.71 -13.47 -9.71
C LEU A 199 6.76 -14.37 -8.48
N LYS A 200 5.61 -14.63 -7.86
CA LYS A 200 5.49 -15.55 -6.73
C LYS A 200 4.59 -16.70 -7.12
N ILE A 201 5.11 -17.93 -7.06
CA ILE A 201 4.32 -19.14 -7.24
C ILE A 201 4.23 -19.84 -5.89
N GLU A 202 3.03 -19.93 -5.36
CA GLU A 202 2.73 -20.65 -4.13
C GLU A 202 2.19 -22.04 -4.46
N GLY A 203 2.68 -23.04 -3.72
CA GLY A 203 2.08 -24.36 -3.68
C GLY A 203 1.55 -24.65 -2.28
N GLN A 204 0.43 -25.36 -2.18
CA GLN A 204 0.00 -25.89 -0.89
C GLN A 204 1.10 -26.78 -0.33
N LYS A 205 1.29 -26.67 0.99
CA LYS A 205 2.14 -27.56 1.77
C LYS A 205 1.81 -29.03 1.44
N ASN A 206 2.78 -29.71 0.83
CA ASN A 206 2.96 -31.16 0.81
C ASN A 206 2.33 -31.98 -0.32
N ASP A 207 1.83 -31.38 -1.42
CA ASP A 207 1.46 -32.19 -2.58
C ASP A 207 1.66 -31.43 -3.91
N ALA A 208 2.73 -31.82 -4.60
CA ALA A 208 3.10 -31.38 -5.94
C ALA A 208 2.01 -31.59 -7.00
N THR A 209 1.05 -32.49 -6.75
CA THR A 209 -0.05 -32.77 -7.67
C THR A 209 -0.94 -31.53 -7.92
N TYR A 210 -0.83 -30.48 -7.10
CA TYR A 210 -1.74 -29.33 -7.07
C TYR A 210 -1.19 -28.09 -7.80
N ALA A 211 0.05 -28.17 -8.30
CA ALA A 211 0.82 -27.01 -8.73
C ALA A 211 0.17 -26.23 -9.88
N ALA A 212 0.20 -24.90 -9.77
CA ALA A 212 0.21 -24.04 -10.95
C ALA A 212 1.53 -24.29 -11.68
N VAL A 213 1.46 -24.71 -12.95
CA VAL A 213 2.64 -25.09 -13.73
C VAL A 213 3.03 -23.93 -14.64
N TYR A 214 4.13 -23.25 -14.29
CA TYR A 214 4.70 -22.21 -15.13
C TYR A 214 5.24 -22.81 -16.43
N GLN A 215 4.82 -22.27 -17.58
CA GLN A 215 5.34 -22.68 -18.88
C GLN A 215 6.59 -21.86 -19.19
N LEU A 216 7.76 -22.51 -19.20
CA LEU A 216 9.04 -21.88 -19.54
C LEU A 216 9.10 -21.64 -21.05
N THR A 217 8.53 -20.53 -21.51
CA THR A 217 8.51 -20.11 -22.91
C THR A 217 9.29 -18.81 -23.10
N GLY A 218 10.20 -18.77 -24.07
CA GLY A 218 11.00 -17.57 -24.35
C GLY A 218 11.96 -17.20 -23.23
N ASP A 219 12.55 -16.01 -23.29
CA ASP A 219 13.41 -15.46 -22.24
C ASP A 219 12.64 -14.35 -21.51
N ILE A 220 12.13 -14.66 -20.32
CA ILE A 220 11.22 -13.78 -19.57
C ILE A 220 11.92 -13.27 -18.31
N GLU A 221 11.99 -11.94 -18.15
CA GLU A 221 12.63 -11.29 -17.00
C GLU A 221 11.63 -10.81 -15.96
N PHE A 222 11.96 -10.97 -14.67
CA PHE A 222 11.24 -10.47 -13.50
C PHE A 222 12.22 -9.86 -12.48
N LYS A 223 11.77 -8.92 -11.65
CA LYS A 223 12.58 -8.33 -10.56
C LYS A 223 13.01 -9.36 -9.53
N GLU A 224 12.04 -10.15 -9.08
CA GLU A 224 12.20 -11.18 -8.06
C GLU A 224 11.34 -12.37 -8.45
N VAL A 225 11.85 -13.58 -8.20
CA VAL A 225 11.13 -14.82 -8.49
C VAL A 225 11.18 -15.73 -7.27
N MET A 226 10.01 -16.11 -6.78
CA MET A 226 9.82 -17.07 -5.70
C MET A 226 9.06 -18.28 -6.25
N MET A 227 9.65 -19.48 -6.12
CA MET A 227 9.01 -20.72 -6.59
C MET A 227 9.07 -21.83 -5.53
N PRO A 228 8.15 -22.81 -5.52
CA PRO A 228 8.12 -23.82 -4.48
C PRO A 228 9.26 -24.85 -4.58
N ASN A 229 9.76 -25.29 -3.43
CA ASN A 229 10.78 -26.34 -3.31
C ASN A 229 10.19 -27.77 -3.28
N GLY A 230 8.88 -27.92 -3.46
CA GLY A 230 8.15 -29.21 -3.36
C GLY A 230 7.91 -29.72 -1.93
N SER A 231 8.50 -29.09 -0.90
CA SER A 231 8.33 -29.44 0.52
C SER A 231 7.48 -28.41 1.28
N GLY A 232 6.71 -27.59 0.56
CA GLY A 232 5.88 -26.51 1.12
C GLY A 232 6.64 -25.25 1.53
N GLY A 233 7.92 -25.11 1.15
CA GLY A 233 8.69 -23.87 1.26
C GLY A 233 8.87 -23.20 -0.10
N LEU A 234 9.23 -21.91 -0.08
CA LEU A 234 9.61 -21.16 -1.28
C LEU A 234 11.14 -21.06 -1.40
N VAL A 235 11.64 -21.18 -2.62
CA VAL A 235 13.00 -20.79 -3.02
C VAL A 235 12.90 -19.39 -3.58
N VAL A 236 13.63 -18.45 -2.98
CA VAL A 236 13.89 -17.14 -3.58
C VAL A 236 15.08 -17.30 -4.51
N LEU A 237 14.88 -17.06 -5.79
CA LEU A 237 15.95 -17.20 -6.78
C LEU A 237 16.88 -15.99 -6.72
N ASP A 238 18.18 -16.24 -6.62
CA ASP A 238 19.20 -15.21 -6.76
C ASP A 238 19.16 -14.59 -8.18
N PRO A 239 19.70 -13.38 -8.38
CA PRO A 239 19.90 -12.81 -9.71
C PRO A 239 20.58 -13.77 -10.70
N GLY A 240 20.00 -13.93 -11.89
CA GLY A 240 20.54 -14.85 -12.87
C GLY A 240 19.55 -15.30 -13.93
N SER A 241 20.01 -16.22 -14.79
CA SER A 241 19.20 -16.84 -15.84
C SER A 241 18.97 -18.31 -15.48
N TYR A 242 17.71 -18.72 -15.45
CA TYR A 242 17.26 -20.02 -14.99
C TYR A 242 16.49 -20.74 -16.10
N ASP A 243 17.16 -21.68 -16.77
CA ASP A 243 16.47 -22.73 -17.52
C ASP A 243 15.95 -23.83 -16.56
N ALA A 244 15.29 -24.85 -17.10
CA ALA A 244 14.77 -25.97 -16.32
C ALA A 244 15.82 -26.69 -15.45
N ALA A 245 17.07 -26.78 -15.91
CA ALA A 245 18.15 -27.43 -15.16
C ALA A 245 18.68 -26.53 -14.04
N ALA A 246 18.79 -25.23 -14.29
CA ALA A 246 19.19 -24.24 -13.30
C ALA A 246 18.13 -24.06 -12.19
N LEU A 247 16.84 -24.09 -12.54
CA LEU A 247 15.75 -24.10 -11.54
C LEU A 247 15.85 -25.31 -10.60
N ALA A 248 16.05 -26.51 -11.16
CA ALA A 248 16.26 -27.71 -10.37
C ALA A 248 17.50 -27.60 -9.47
N ALA A 249 18.60 -27.04 -9.98
CA ALA A 249 19.83 -26.83 -9.22
C ALA A 249 19.66 -25.81 -8.07
N ALA A 250 18.80 -24.80 -8.26
CA ALA A 250 18.42 -23.82 -7.23
C ALA A 250 17.46 -24.41 -6.17
N GLY A 251 16.98 -25.65 -6.37
CA GLY A 251 16.09 -26.33 -5.42
C GLY A 251 14.60 -26.12 -5.69
N VAL A 252 14.23 -25.56 -6.85
CA VAL A 252 12.84 -25.47 -7.29
C VAL A 252 12.35 -26.86 -7.71
N SER A 253 11.14 -27.24 -7.29
CA SER A 253 10.57 -28.52 -7.72
C SER A 253 10.12 -28.47 -9.19
N SER A 254 10.45 -29.53 -9.93
CA SER A 254 10.01 -29.74 -11.32
C SER A 254 8.49 -29.82 -11.49
N ASP A 255 7.73 -29.96 -10.42
CA ASP A 255 6.28 -30.02 -10.47
C ASP A 255 5.64 -28.65 -10.77
N TYR A 256 6.38 -27.55 -10.57
CA TYR A 256 5.90 -26.18 -10.72
C TYR A 256 6.32 -25.50 -12.03
N TYR A 257 7.04 -26.21 -12.91
CA TYR A 257 7.38 -25.69 -14.21
C TYR A 257 7.37 -26.77 -15.29
N ASN A 258 7.07 -26.36 -16.51
CA ASN A 258 7.19 -27.19 -17.70
C ASN A 258 8.24 -26.58 -18.63
N ASP A 259 9.25 -27.37 -18.97
CA ASP A 259 10.32 -26.96 -19.87
C ASP A 259 9.82 -26.96 -21.32
N LEU A 260 9.61 -25.77 -21.88
CA LEU A 260 9.33 -25.57 -23.30
C LEU A 260 10.50 -24.89 -24.02
N GLY A 261 11.70 -24.95 -23.45
CA GLY A 261 12.94 -24.40 -24.02
C GLY A 261 13.16 -22.91 -23.73
N GLY A 262 12.41 -22.31 -22.81
CA GLY A 262 12.60 -20.94 -22.34
C GLY A 262 13.46 -20.82 -21.07
N THR A 263 13.73 -19.58 -20.66
CA THR A 263 14.43 -19.23 -19.43
C THR A 263 13.68 -18.16 -18.65
N ILE A 264 13.75 -18.23 -17.32
CA ILE A 264 13.38 -17.14 -16.42
C ILE A 264 14.65 -16.36 -16.09
N ARG A 265 14.63 -15.05 -16.25
CA ARG A 265 15.69 -14.17 -15.80
C ARG A 265 15.21 -13.45 -14.55
N VAL A 266 15.91 -13.67 -13.45
CA VAL A 266 15.78 -12.80 -12.28
C VAL A 266 16.71 -11.64 -12.54
N ALA A 267 16.11 -10.47 -12.77
CA ALA A 267 16.85 -9.24 -12.95
C ALA A 267 17.84 -9.15 -11.80
N THR A 268 19.09 -8.80 -12.12
CA THR A 268 19.97 -8.35 -11.06
C THR A 268 19.31 -7.12 -10.49
N PRO A 269 18.95 -7.08 -9.18
CA PRO A 269 18.57 -5.84 -8.56
C PRO A 269 19.58 -4.83 -9.05
N PRO A 270 19.15 -3.68 -9.61
CA PRO A 270 20.09 -2.67 -10.05
C PRO A 270 21.12 -2.57 -8.93
N ALA A 271 22.40 -2.83 -9.28
CA ALA A 271 23.43 -3.06 -8.28
C ALA A 271 23.22 -2.03 -7.18
N SER A 272 23.12 -2.46 -5.91
CA SER A 272 22.68 -1.62 -4.78
C SER A 272 23.43 -0.28 -4.65
N GLU A 273 24.51 -0.12 -5.38
CA GLU A 273 25.08 1.14 -5.82
C GLU A 273 24.27 1.70 -6.99
N GLY A 274 23.05 2.19 -6.72
CA GLY A 274 22.21 2.84 -7.75
C GLY A 274 23.00 3.87 -8.57
N ILE A 275 22.51 4.21 -9.77
CA ILE A 275 23.19 5.08 -10.74
C ILE A 275 23.71 6.34 -10.04
N GLU A 276 25.02 6.40 -9.85
CA GLU A 276 25.65 7.52 -9.16
C GLU A 276 25.63 8.76 -10.05
N MET A 277 25.30 9.90 -9.46
CA MET A 277 25.47 11.17 -10.14
C MET A 277 26.96 11.39 -10.48
N ASN A 278 27.23 11.93 -11.67
CA ASN A 278 28.58 12.14 -12.18
C ASN A 278 29.41 13.03 -11.23
N ALA A 279 30.47 12.44 -10.66
CA ALA A 279 31.37 13.09 -9.71
C ALA A 279 32.11 14.32 -10.29
N GLY A 280 32.17 14.48 -11.61
CA GLY A 280 32.78 15.64 -12.28
C GLY A 280 31.96 16.94 -12.21
N THR A 281 30.77 16.89 -11.63
CA THR A 281 29.85 18.03 -11.54
C THR A 281 30.39 19.11 -10.59
N PRO A 282 30.61 20.37 -11.04
CA PRO A 282 31.15 21.42 -10.18
C PRO A 282 30.23 21.75 -8.98
N ALA A 283 30.81 21.92 -7.79
CA ALA A 283 30.08 22.38 -6.62
C ALA A 283 29.42 23.75 -6.86
N GLY A 284 28.24 23.97 -6.26
CA GLY A 284 27.42 25.18 -6.42
C GLY A 284 26.58 25.23 -7.70
N THR A 285 26.63 24.19 -8.52
CA THR A 285 25.78 24.09 -9.72
C THR A 285 24.36 23.69 -9.34
N ASN A 286 23.38 24.36 -9.92
CA ASN A 286 21.96 24.02 -9.87
C ASN A 286 21.64 23.12 -11.07
N ILE A 287 21.14 21.92 -10.84
CA ILE A 287 20.97 20.91 -11.88
C ILE A 287 19.56 20.32 -11.78
N GLY A 288 18.84 20.19 -12.87
CA GLY A 288 17.56 19.47 -12.92
C GLY A 288 17.77 17.98 -13.08
N TRP A 289 16.79 17.16 -12.68
CA TRP A 289 16.85 15.70 -12.89
C TRP A 289 16.92 15.33 -14.37
N ASN A 290 16.44 16.21 -15.25
CA ASN A 290 16.49 16.03 -16.70
C ASN A 290 17.85 16.38 -17.32
N ASP A 291 18.80 16.87 -16.53
CA ASP A 291 20.16 17.12 -17.02
C ASP A 291 20.92 15.78 -17.10
N ALA A 292 21.81 15.66 -18.08
CA ALA A 292 22.62 14.47 -18.34
C ALA A 292 23.75 14.32 -17.30
N ILE A 293 23.37 14.11 -16.04
CA ILE A 293 24.27 14.05 -14.87
C ILE A 293 24.24 12.70 -14.14
N TRP A 294 23.34 11.80 -14.48
CA TRP A 294 23.22 10.48 -13.85
C TRP A 294 24.12 9.47 -14.56
N GLY A 295 25.36 9.35 -14.10
CA GLY A 295 26.29 8.31 -14.55
C GLY A 295 26.61 8.28 -16.05
N SER A 296 27.08 7.13 -16.51
CA SER A 296 27.33 6.83 -17.92
C SER A 296 26.61 5.52 -18.30
N PRO A 297 25.75 5.53 -19.34
CA PRO A 297 25.36 6.70 -20.13
C PRO A 297 24.57 7.70 -19.28
N ALA A 298 24.77 8.99 -19.57
CA ALA A 298 24.09 10.05 -18.85
C ALA A 298 22.61 10.08 -19.28
N GLU A 299 21.76 9.41 -18.52
CA GLU A 299 20.34 9.27 -18.83
C GLU A 299 19.50 10.16 -17.90
N THR A 300 18.41 10.70 -18.43
CA THR A 300 17.33 11.22 -17.59
C THR A 300 16.79 10.08 -16.74
N PRO A 301 16.32 10.31 -15.51
CA PRO A 301 15.74 9.26 -14.70
C PRO A 301 14.64 8.51 -15.44
N THR A 302 14.74 7.19 -15.43
CA THR A 302 13.80 6.25 -16.04
C THR A 302 13.35 5.21 -15.01
N ASN A 303 12.14 4.68 -15.21
CA ASN A 303 11.57 3.64 -14.35
C ASN A 303 12.45 2.39 -14.34
N GLY A 304 12.49 1.67 -13.22
CA GLY A 304 13.34 0.50 -13.01
C GLY A 304 14.76 0.81 -12.52
N ASN A 305 15.11 2.09 -12.36
CA ASN A 305 16.44 2.50 -11.91
C ASN A 305 16.41 3.15 -10.52
N ASP A 306 17.34 2.74 -9.67
CA ASP A 306 17.69 3.39 -8.42
C ASP A 306 18.84 4.37 -8.65
N TYR A 307 18.75 5.57 -8.10
CA TYR A 307 19.75 6.62 -8.29
C TYR A 307 20.43 6.97 -6.97
N VAL A 308 21.75 7.17 -6.97
CA VAL A 308 22.50 7.59 -5.78
C VAL A 308 23.05 8.99 -5.99
N TYR A 309 22.68 9.88 -5.08
CA TYR A 309 23.15 11.25 -5.06
C TYR A 309 24.10 11.44 -3.86
N ASN A 310 25.40 11.42 -4.16
CA ASN A 310 26.51 11.46 -3.19
C ASN A 310 27.47 12.64 -3.38
N VAL A 311 27.16 13.58 -4.30
CA VAL A 311 28.04 14.72 -4.57
C VAL A 311 27.75 15.85 -3.58
N ALA A 312 28.75 16.21 -2.78
CA ALA A 312 28.64 17.29 -1.81
C ALA A 312 28.63 18.66 -2.49
N GLY A 313 27.78 19.57 -2.00
CA GLY A 313 27.74 20.95 -2.48
C GLY A 313 27.14 21.16 -3.87
N VAL A 314 26.63 20.11 -4.52
CA VAL A 314 25.77 20.25 -5.71
C VAL A 314 24.32 20.39 -5.25
N TRP A 315 23.49 21.09 -6.03
CA TRP A 315 22.06 21.25 -5.74
C TRP A 315 21.25 20.63 -6.87
N LEU A 316 20.56 19.55 -6.54
CA LEU A 316 19.63 18.89 -7.45
C LEU A 316 18.25 19.54 -7.31
N ASN A 317 17.86 20.33 -8.31
CA ASN A 317 16.55 20.93 -8.46
C ASN A 317 15.51 19.86 -8.85
N ALA A 318 14.91 19.25 -7.83
CA ALA A 318 13.72 18.41 -7.92
C ALA A 318 12.44 19.20 -8.07
N LEU A 319 11.56 18.62 -8.89
CA LEU A 319 10.12 18.83 -8.84
C LEU A 319 9.66 20.29 -9.07
N GLY A 320 8.38 20.43 -9.42
CA GLY A 320 7.78 21.70 -9.79
C GLY A 320 7.58 21.87 -11.29
N LEU A 321 6.95 22.99 -11.67
CA LEU A 321 6.42 23.26 -13.01
C LEU A 321 7.45 23.15 -14.14
N THR A 322 8.75 23.29 -13.83
CA THR A 322 9.83 23.31 -14.83
C THR A 322 10.50 21.96 -15.04
N TYR A 323 10.48 21.07 -14.04
CA TYR A 323 11.32 19.86 -14.05
C TYR A 323 10.54 18.54 -14.11
N GLY A 324 9.22 18.56 -13.93
CA GLY A 324 8.39 17.35 -14.01
C GLY A 324 8.46 16.48 -12.75
N ALA A 325 7.89 15.27 -12.82
CA ALA A 325 8.03 14.24 -11.80
C ALA A 325 9.40 13.55 -11.92
N PHE A 326 9.85 12.90 -10.85
CA PHE A 326 10.98 11.97 -10.95
C PHE A 326 10.43 10.64 -11.45
N ASP A 327 10.95 10.16 -12.57
CA ASP A 327 10.47 8.94 -13.23
C ASP A 327 11.28 7.68 -12.83
N GLY A 328 12.20 7.79 -11.86
CA GLY A 328 12.96 6.64 -11.34
C GLY A 328 12.29 5.92 -10.17
N ASP A 329 12.71 4.66 -9.91
CA ASP A 329 12.18 3.82 -8.83
C ASP A 329 12.55 4.36 -7.45
N SER A 330 13.81 4.79 -7.29
CA SER A 330 14.25 5.45 -6.09
C SER A 330 15.39 6.44 -6.30
N VAL A 331 15.53 7.36 -5.35
CA VAL A 331 16.70 8.22 -5.22
C VAL A 331 17.21 8.23 -3.79
N ARG A 332 18.45 7.83 -3.62
CA ARG A 332 19.17 7.84 -2.35
C ARG A 332 20.03 9.09 -2.21
N VAL A 333 19.71 9.95 -1.26
CA VAL A 333 20.47 11.16 -0.93
C VAL A 333 21.44 10.83 0.21
N LYS A 334 22.72 10.69 -0.11
CA LYS A 334 23.78 10.34 0.83
C LYS A 334 24.24 11.53 1.68
N SER A 335 24.98 11.23 2.74
CA SER A 335 25.61 12.24 3.60
C SER A 335 26.45 13.28 2.83
N GLY A 336 26.27 14.55 3.18
CA GLY A 336 26.92 15.69 2.52
C GLY A 336 26.21 16.21 1.27
N SER A 337 25.22 15.48 0.75
CA SER A 337 24.44 15.87 -0.42
C SER A 337 23.13 16.56 -0.05
N SER A 338 22.59 17.36 -0.98
CA SER A 338 21.35 18.13 -0.78
C SER A 338 20.43 18.06 -1.99
N LEU A 339 19.28 17.44 -1.80
CA LEU A 339 18.17 17.48 -2.74
C LEU A 339 17.32 18.72 -2.48
N PHE A 340 16.92 19.43 -3.53
CA PHE A 340 16.23 20.70 -3.38
C PHE A 340 14.97 20.77 -4.24
N VAL A 341 13.85 21.21 -3.66
CA VAL A 341 12.57 21.29 -4.36
C VAL A 341 12.14 22.73 -4.70
N ARG A 342 11.68 22.93 -5.94
CA ARG A 342 11.06 24.18 -6.40
C ARG A 342 9.56 24.06 -6.62
N GLY A 343 8.82 23.98 -5.52
CA GLY A 343 7.36 23.85 -5.53
C GLY A 343 6.91 22.42 -5.26
N GLY A 344 5.66 22.11 -5.60
CA GLY A 344 5.09 20.76 -5.43
C GLY A 344 5.38 19.84 -6.60
N GLY A 345 5.41 18.53 -6.33
CA GLY A 345 5.54 17.47 -7.33
C GLY A 345 5.49 16.08 -6.70
N SER A 346 5.35 15.08 -7.55
CA SER A 346 5.43 13.67 -7.14
C SER A 346 6.84 13.15 -7.35
N LEU A 347 7.37 12.43 -6.37
CA LEU A 347 8.64 11.72 -6.53
C LEU A 347 8.51 10.49 -7.45
N GLY A 348 7.32 10.05 -7.86
CA GLY A 348 7.12 8.89 -8.75
C GLY A 348 7.49 7.54 -8.12
N GLY A 349 8.62 7.47 -7.42
CA GLY A 349 9.12 6.34 -6.64
C GLY A 349 9.48 6.72 -5.18
N ARG A 350 10.60 6.19 -4.68
CA ARG A 350 11.04 6.28 -3.27
C ARG A 350 12.20 7.25 -3.07
N LEU A 351 12.09 8.19 -2.14
CA LEU A 351 13.20 9.01 -1.67
C LEU A 351 13.84 8.36 -0.44
N ILE A 352 15.10 7.94 -0.56
CA ILE A 352 15.87 7.37 0.54
C ILE A 352 16.81 8.45 1.09
N LEU A 353 16.56 8.88 2.32
CA LEU A 353 17.40 9.83 3.04
C LEU A 353 18.43 9.05 3.88
N ASP A 354 19.66 9.01 3.38
CA ASP A 354 20.77 8.25 3.97
C ASP A 354 21.93 9.21 4.33
N GLY A 355 21.61 10.12 5.24
CA GLY A 355 22.54 11.11 5.78
C GLY A 355 22.44 12.46 5.07
N GLY A 356 21.68 12.51 3.99
CA GLY A 356 21.53 13.67 3.13
C GLY A 356 20.56 14.72 3.64
N GLN A 357 20.40 15.77 2.84
CA GLN A 357 19.46 16.84 3.12
C GLN A 357 18.40 16.95 2.02
N PHE A 358 17.17 17.21 2.42
CA PHE A 358 16.06 17.58 1.56
C PHE A 358 15.68 19.04 1.85
N GLN A 359 15.57 19.90 0.84
CA GLN A 359 15.43 21.35 1.05
C GLN A 359 14.29 21.97 0.24
N ASN A 360 13.45 22.80 0.86
CA ASN A 360 12.50 23.67 0.16
C ASN A 360 12.97 25.13 0.27
N ARG A 361 13.27 25.80 -0.85
CA ARG A 361 13.78 27.22 -0.89
C ARG A 361 13.06 28.10 -1.89
N SER A 362 11.89 27.68 -2.35
CA SER A 362 11.27 28.27 -3.53
C SER A 362 10.41 29.50 -3.23
N GLY A 363 10.15 29.79 -1.95
CA GLY A 363 9.21 30.83 -1.52
C GLY A 363 7.76 30.50 -1.83
N ILE A 364 7.51 29.35 -2.45
CA ILE A 364 6.20 28.82 -2.77
C ILE A 364 5.95 27.56 -1.94
N ASN A 365 4.68 27.19 -1.81
CA ASN A 365 4.31 25.97 -1.11
C ASN A 365 4.75 24.75 -1.93
N ALA A 366 5.43 23.83 -1.27
CA ALA A 366 5.86 22.55 -1.81
C ALA A 366 5.01 21.43 -1.20
N VAL A 367 4.48 20.56 -2.05
CA VAL A 367 3.82 19.31 -1.66
C VAL A 367 4.61 18.18 -2.28
N ILE A 368 5.05 17.23 -1.45
CA ILE A 368 5.79 16.05 -1.89
C ILE A 368 4.89 14.83 -1.76
N LEU A 369 4.76 14.10 -2.86
CA LEU A 369 4.07 12.81 -2.93
C LEU A 369 5.09 11.69 -3.12
N GLY A 370 4.77 10.46 -2.71
CA GLY A 370 5.62 9.27 -2.90
C GLY A 370 5.95 8.56 -1.58
N ASN A 371 7.06 7.81 -1.54
CA ASN A 371 7.52 7.12 -0.33
C ASN A 371 8.84 7.74 0.15
N ILE A 372 9.00 7.97 1.45
CA ILE A 372 10.26 8.41 2.05
C ILE A 372 10.77 7.33 3.00
N GLN A 373 12.02 6.91 2.81
CA GLN A 373 12.73 6.02 3.72
C GLN A 373 13.88 6.80 4.37
N VAL A 374 14.03 6.70 5.69
CA VAL A 374 15.12 7.38 6.42
C VAL A 374 16.04 6.33 7.02
N ASP A 375 17.16 6.07 6.36
CA ASP A 375 18.13 5.02 6.76
C ASP A 375 19.17 5.55 7.76
N SER A 376 19.44 6.85 7.73
CA SER A 376 20.42 7.47 8.63
C SER A 376 20.09 8.93 8.88
N GLN A 377 20.84 9.57 9.79
CA GLN A 377 20.54 10.93 10.26
C GLN A 377 20.51 11.94 9.11
N SER A 378 19.31 12.34 8.73
CA SER A 378 19.03 13.17 7.56
C SER A 378 18.30 14.44 7.96
N THR A 379 18.24 15.42 7.05
CA THR A 379 17.66 16.73 7.39
C THR A 379 16.67 17.22 6.35
N ILE A 380 15.48 17.61 6.80
CA ILE A 380 14.53 18.45 6.08
C ILE A 380 14.78 19.91 6.43
N LEU A 381 15.07 20.69 5.39
CA LEU A 381 15.46 22.08 5.42
C LEU A 381 14.35 22.93 4.78
N ASN A 382 13.39 23.44 5.56
CA ASN A 382 12.39 24.36 5.02
C ASN A 382 12.90 25.80 5.11
N ILE A 383 13.44 26.33 4.01
CA ILE A 383 14.08 27.65 3.95
C ILE A 383 13.07 28.74 3.55
N SER A 384 12.08 28.41 2.70
CA SER A 384 11.04 29.38 2.33
C SER A 384 9.78 28.69 1.81
N GLY A 385 8.62 29.30 2.10
CA GLY A 385 7.30 28.73 1.80
C GLY A 385 6.88 27.66 2.81
N ASN A 386 5.73 27.02 2.55
CA ASN A 386 5.29 25.85 3.32
C ASN A 386 5.75 24.56 2.65
N LEU A 387 6.02 23.54 3.43
CA LEU A 387 6.32 22.19 2.96
C LEU A 387 5.27 21.22 3.51
N GLU A 388 4.73 20.39 2.64
CA GLU A 388 3.77 19.34 3.00
C GLU A 388 4.28 18.00 2.46
N LEU A 389 4.50 17.04 3.35
CA LEU A 389 4.85 15.68 3.01
C LEU A 389 3.58 14.84 3.03
N ARG A 390 3.04 14.51 1.85
CA ARG A 390 1.92 13.57 1.67
C ARG A 390 2.46 12.26 1.12
N THR A 391 3.38 11.68 1.88
CA THR A 391 4.14 10.50 1.46
C THR A 391 3.75 9.29 2.30
N SER A 392 4.38 8.15 2.09
CA SER A 392 4.60 7.23 3.20
C SER A 392 5.95 7.51 3.87
N LEU A 393 6.14 7.06 5.11
CA LEU A 393 7.41 7.17 5.84
C LEU A 393 7.79 5.83 6.47
N GLU A 394 9.03 5.39 6.26
CA GLU A 394 9.61 4.16 6.83
C GLU A 394 11.08 4.38 7.24
N GLY A 395 11.66 3.43 7.97
CA GLY A 395 13.06 3.44 8.40
C GLY A 395 13.28 3.78 9.88
N ASP A 396 14.53 3.74 10.33
CA ASP A 396 14.95 3.88 11.72
C ASP A 396 15.91 5.06 11.96
N GLY A 397 16.27 5.79 10.91
CA GLY A 397 17.15 6.95 10.98
C GLY A 397 16.53 8.16 11.69
N GLN A 398 17.35 9.13 12.07
CA GLN A 398 16.87 10.40 12.63
C GLN A 398 16.53 11.39 11.52
N LEU A 399 15.31 11.92 11.51
CA LEU A 399 14.87 12.99 10.61
C LEU A 399 14.90 14.34 11.34
N ASN A 400 15.94 15.12 11.08
CA ASN A 400 16.04 16.50 11.54
C ASN A 400 15.09 17.38 10.73
N ILE A 401 14.24 18.18 11.39
CA ILE A 401 13.37 19.16 10.75
C ILE A 401 13.82 20.54 11.24
N GLN A 402 14.20 21.40 10.31
CA GLN A 402 14.71 22.72 10.64
C GLN A 402 14.22 23.79 9.64
N ALA A 403 14.06 25.03 10.14
CA ALA A 403 13.61 26.17 9.35
C ALA A 403 14.56 27.35 9.29
N TYR A 404 14.36 28.18 8.27
CA TYR A 404 15.23 29.31 7.97
C TYR A 404 14.49 30.49 7.32
N GLN A 405 15.10 31.68 7.49
CA GLN A 405 14.84 33.00 6.90
C GLN A 405 13.54 33.75 7.21
N THR A 406 12.36 33.13 7.17
CA THR A 406 11.07 33.86 7.29
C THR A 406 10.17 33.24 8.35
N ASP A 407 9.64 34.08 9.24
CA ASP A 407 8.65 33.68 10.25
C ASP A 407 7.33 33.21 9.62
N GLY A 408 6.63 32.31 10.31
CA GLY A 408 5.33 31.78 9.87
C GLY A 408 5.38 30.66 8.81
N GLN A 409 6.55 30.08 8.56
CA GLN A 409 6.66 28.90 7.70
C GLN A 409 6.09 27.66 8.38
N ARG A 410 5.52 26.75 7.59
CA ARG A 410 4.95 25.49 8.07
C ARG A 410 5.57 24.27 7.39
N VAL A 411 5.89 23.24 8.17
CA VAL A 411 6.13 21.87 7.72
C VAL A 411 4.98 21.00 8.20
N VAL A 412 4.29 20.33 7.29
CA VAL A 412 3.22 19.38 7.62
C VAL A 412 3.64 17.99 7.21
N ILE A 413 3.62 17.06 8.16
CA ILE A 413 3.84 15.64 7.93
C ILE A 413 2.48 14.98 7.92
N GLN A 414 1.97 14.70 6.71
CA GLN A 414 0.75 13.93 6.48
C GLN A 414 1.05 12.50 6.06
N SER A 415 2.29 12.06 6.28
CA SER A 415 2.75 10.80 5.75
C SER A 415 2.06 9.62 6.41
N THR A 416 1.67 8.62 5.63
CA THR A 416 1.24 7.32 6.17
C THR A 416 2.45 6.66 6.82
N ASP A 417 2.32 6.29 8.09
CA ASP A 417 3.35 5.52 8.79
C ASP A 417 3.40 4.09 8.24
N LEU A 418 4.56 3.68 7.74
CA LEU A 418 4.85 2.31 7.29
C LEU A 418 5.82 1.60 8.25
N GLY A 419 5.83 2.00 9.53
CA GLY A 419 6.75 1.48 10.54
C GLY A 419 8.00 2.34 10.66
N TYR A 420 7.87 3.66 10.61
CA TYR A 420 8.98 4.56 10.92
C TYR A 420 9.25 4.53 12.43
N ALA A 421 10.30 3.81 12.81
CA ALA A 421 10.76 3.66 14.20
C ALA A 421 11.87 4.67 14.57
N GLY A 422 12.15 5.63 13.67
CA GLY A 422 13.21 6.61 13.83
C GLY A 422 12.88 7.75 14.79
N LYS A 423 13.68 8.81 14.72
CA LYS A 423 13.55 9.99 15.58
C LYS A 423 13.24 11.24 14.75
N PHE A 424 12.13 11.92 15.03
CA PHE A 424 11.92 13.29 14.59
C PHE A 424 12.65 14.24 15.51
N ALA A 425 13.66 14.94 15.00
CA ALA A 425 14.38 15.96 15.73
C ALA A 425 13.93 17.34 15.25
N LEU A 426 13.23 18.11 16.08
CA LEU A 426 12.81 19.48 15.77
C LEU A 426 13.89 20.45 16.25
N LEU A 427 14.65 21.03 15.32
CA LEU A 427 15.75 21.93 15.66
C LEU A 427 15.32 23.39 15.61
N ASN A 428 15.98 24.22 16.41
CA ASN A 428 15.81 25.68 16.33
C ASN A 428 16.13 26.24 14.95
N SER A 429 15.42 27.32 14.60
CA SER A 429 15.64 28.03 13.36
C SER A 429 17.04 28.64 13.28
N GLY A 430 17.50 28.96 12.06
CA GLY A 430 18.80 29.59 11.86
C GLY A 430 18.86 31.09 12.23
N LYS A 431 17.73 31.74 12.56
CA LYS A 431 17.62 33.20 12.69
C LYS A 431 16.70 33.58 13.85
N ASP A 432 17.10 34.60 14.62
CA ASP A 432 16.28 35.14 15.70
C ASP A 432 14.92 35.66 15.18
N ASP A 433 13.89 35.50 16.00
CA ASP A 433 12.48 35.83 15.78
C ASP A 433 11.86 35.15 14.54
N VAL A 434 12.31 33.93 14.22
CA VAL A 434 11.74 33.10 13.15
C VAL A 434 11.31 31.76 13.72
N HIS A 435 10.01 31.48 13.66
CA HIS A 435 9.41 30.24 14.14
C HIS A 435 9.04 29.32 12.99
N LEU A 436 9.26 28.02 13.19
CA LEU A 436 8.74 26.96 12.33
C LEU A 436 7.51 26.34 12.96
N ALA A 437 6.38 26.40 12.29
CA ALA A 437 5.24 25.57 12.65
C ALA A 437 5.48 24.15 12.11
N VAL A 438 5.55 23.14 12.97
CA VAL A 438 5.58 21.72 12.58
C VAL A 438 4.26 21.08 12.97
N GLN A 439 3.62 20.39 12.04
CA GLN A 439 2.34 19.73 12.24
C GLN A 439 2.45 18.27 11.79
N PHE A 440 1.91 17.36 12.59
CA PHE A 440 1.74 15.95 12.24
C PHE A 440 0.25 15.66 12.11
N ASN A 441 -0.13 14.90 11.08
CA ASN A 441 -1.53 14.53 10.80
C ASN A 441 -1.77 13.03 10.88
N ARG A 442 -0.76 12.25 11.26
CA ARG A 442 -0.81 10.78 11.41
C ARG A 442 0.01 10.38 12.64
N ASN A 443 -0.37 9.25 13.23
CA ASN A 443 0.34 8.63 14.34
C ASN A 443 1.69 8.06 13.89
N PHE A 444 2.69 8.10 14.77
CA PHE A 444 4.01 7.50 14.58
C PHE A 444 4.40 6.78 15.87
N THR A 445 3.71 5.67 16.16
CA THR A 445 3.69 5.03 17.49
C THR A 445 5.01 4.39 17.87
N GLU A 446 5.87 4.12 16.90
CA GLU A 446 7.23 3.61 17.09
C GLU A 446 8.29 4.71 17.08
N ALA A 447 7.93 5.93 16.63
CA ALA A 447 8.88 7.03 16.50
C ALA A 447 9.03 7.83 17.79
N THR A 448 10.22 8.42 17.94
CA THR A 448 10.47 9.42 18.99
C THR A 448 10.37 10.84 18.45
N LEU A 449 9.70 11.74 19.17
CA LEU A 449 9.71 13.18 18.89
C LEU A 449 10.61 13.90 19.91
N ALA A 450 11.63 14.61 19.44
CA ALA A 450 12.51 15.35 20.33
C ALA A 450 12.81 16.75 19.78
N PHE A 451 12.68 17.76 20.63
CA PHE A 451 13.15 19.10 20.31
C PHE A 451 14.64 19.22 20.62
N GLN A 452 15.33 20.07 19.87
CA GLN A 452 16.75 20.33 20.04
C GLN A 452 17.03 21.83 19.96
N GLY A 453 17.62 22.35 21.04
CA GLY A 453 18.00 23.74 21.19
C GLY A 453 16.98 24.52 22.03
N GLY A 454 17.43 25.02 23.18
CA GLY A 454 16.69 25.93 24.04
C GLY A 454 16.99 27.38 23.70
N ASN A 455 16.43 27.92 22.63
CA ASN A 455 16.53 29.35 22.34
C ASN A 455 15.18 29.87 21.86
N LEU A 456 14.49 30.60 22.73
CA LEU A 456 13.14 31.13 22.49
C LEU A 456 13.05 31.97 21.22
N SER A 457 14.09 32.73 20.89
CA SER A 457 14.09 33.53 19.67
C SER A 457 14.11 32.68 18.39
N ARG A 458 14.32 31.37 18.50
CA ARG A 458 14.47 30.45 17.36
C ARG A 458 13.61 29.21 17.50
N ALA A 459 12.61 29.23 18.39
CA ALA A 459 11.85 28.05 18.74
C ALA A 459 11.12 27.47 17.53
N THR A 460 11.23 26.16 17.36
CA THR A 460 10.29 25.41 16.53
C THR A 460 9.03 25.15 17.35
N VAL A 461 7.87 25.41 16.77
CA VAL A 461 6.56 25.34 17.43
C VAL A 461 5.79 24.16 16.87
N TYR A 462 5.54 23.16 17.70
CA TYR A 462 4.66 22.05 17.34
C TYR A 462 3.19 22.48 17.39
N GLN A 463 2.43 22.20 16.34
CA GLN A 463 1.02 22.56 16.21
C GLN A 463 0.15 21.35 16.63
N LEU A 464 -0.51 21.47 17.79
CA LEU A 464 -1.45 20.48 18.32
C LEU A 464 -2.79 20.56 17.60
N THR A 465 -2.84 20.13 16.34
CA THR A 465 -4.06 20.20 15.50
C THR A 465 -4.86 18.91 15.47
N ASN A 466 -4.21 17.76 15.69
CA ASN A 466 -4.84 16.44 15.71
C ASN A 466 -4.32 15.66 16.92
N ASP A 467 -4.96 14.54 17.22
CA ASP A 467 -4.47 13.56 18.19
C ASP A 467 -3.38 12.70 17.55
N ILE A 468 -2.16 12.84 18.05
CA ILE A 468 -0.98 12.20 17.48
C ILE A 468 -0.23 11.40 18.54
N ALA A 469 0.09 10.15 18.22
CA ALA A 469 0.86 9.27 19.08
C ALA A 469 2.34 9.17 18.69
N PHE A 470 3.20 9.16 19.71
CA PHE A 470 4.64 8.89 19.61
C PHE A 470 5.07 7.90 20.70
N LEU A 471 6.13 7.12 20.44
CA LEU A 471 6.73 6.23 21.43
C LEU A 471 7.29 7.02 22.63
N SER A 472 7.97 8.12 22.36
CA SER A 472 8.47 9.01 23.40
C SER A 472 8.56 10.45 22.89
N VAL A 473 8.40 11.40 23.82
CA VAL A 473 8.43 12.83 23.50
C VAL A 473 9.32 13.57 24.48
N SER A 474 10.20 14.42 23.96
CA SER A 474 11.02 15.31 24.77
C SER A 474 10.95 16.76 24.29
N MET A 475 10.56 17.66 25.20
CA MET A 475 10.31 19.08 24.91
C MET A 475 11.09 20.00 25.87
N PRO A 476 11.37 21.27 25.51
CA PRO A 476 12.10 22.19 26.37
C PRO A 476 11.30 22.59 27.61
N SER A 477 11.98 22.73 28.75
CA SER A 477 11.36 23.14 30.02
C SER A 477 10.99 24.63 30.03
N ALA A 478 9.86 24.94 30.66
CA ALA A 478 9.44 26.31 30.97
C ALA A 478 10.36 27.00 31.98
N ALA A 479 11.02 26.24 32.86
CA ALA A 479 11.92 26.78 33.88
C ALA A 479 13.30 27.14 33.31
N ASP A 480 13.79 26.32 32.39
CA ASP A 480 15.06 26.52 31.69
C ASP A 480 14.98 25.83 30.33
N GLU A 481 14.89 26.61 29.26
CA GLU A 481 14.72 26.06 27.92
C GLU A 481 15.91 25.21 27.44
N SER A 482 17.09 25.35 28.07
CA SER A 482 18.24 24.48 27.77
C SER A 482 18.09 23.07 28.35
N VAL A 483 17.12 22.88 29.26
CA VAL A 483 16.78 21.59 29.86
C VAL A 483 15.61 20.96 29.11
N MET A 484 15.82 19.72 28.69
CA MET A 484 14.79 18.90 28.05
C MET A 484 14.02 18.11 29.10
N ILE A 485 12.69 18.13 29.01
CA ILE A 485 11.78 17.28 29.79
C ILE A 485 11.41 16.10 28.90
N SER A 486 11.59 14.88 29.41
CA SER A 486 10.96 13.69 28.83
C SER A 486 9.57 13.57 29.43
N LEU A 487 8.55 13.51 28.57
CA LEU A 487 7.17 13.31 29.02
C LEU A 487 7.00 11.85 29.46
N ASP A 488 6.35 11.66 30.61
CA ASP A 488 5.92 10.34 31.06
C ASP A 488 4.80 9.81 30.13
N PRO A 489 4.53 8.50 30.09
CA PRO A 489 3.43 7.97 29.30
C PRO A 489 2.09 8.62 29.65
N GLY A 490 1.32 9.03 28.65
CA GLY A 490 0.05 9.75 28.86
C GLY A 490 -0.42 10.56 27.64
N VAL A 491 -1.55 11.24 27.81
CA VAL A 491 -2.14 12.15 26.80
C VAL A 491 -1.96 13.60 27.22
N TYR A 492 -1.45 14.43 26.32
CA TYR A 492 -1.07 15.81 26.59
C TYR A 492 -1.74 16.78 25.60
N ASP A 493 -2.70 17.55 26.08
CA ASP A 493 -3.16 18.79 25.43
C ASP A 493 -2.26 19.99 25.80
N GLY A 494 -2.61 21.20 25.36
CA GLY A 494 -1.82 22.39 25.68
C GLY A 494 -1.73 22.72 27.17
N ALA A 495 -2.75 22.37 27.96
CA ALA A 495 -2.78 22.61 29.40
C ALA A 495 -1.97 21.54 30.17
N ALA A 496 -2.07 20.27 29.77
CA ALA A 496 -1.30 19.16 30.31
C ALA A 496 0.20 19.32 30.03
N LEU A 497 0.59 19.79 28.83
CA LEU A 497 1.99 20.13 28.54
C LEU A 497 2.51 21.24 29.48
N ALA A 498 1.73 22.30 29.69
CA ALA A 498 2.10 23.36 30.63
C ALA A 498 2.26 22.82 32.06
N ALA A 499 1.34 21.95 32.50
CA ALA A 499 1.37 21.31 33.82
C ALA A 499 2.58 20.38 33.99
N ALA A 500 2.98 19.68 32.92
CA ALA A 500 4.21 18.89 32.86
C ALA A 500 5.49 19.74 32.82
N GLY A 501 5.37 21.07 32.82
CA GLY A 501 6.48 22.01 32.85
C GLY A 501 7.10 22.28 31.48
N VAL A 502 6.42 21.92 30.38
CA VAL A 502 6.86 22.24 29.02
C VAL A 502 6.70 23.74 28.74
N ASN A 503 7.67 24.31 28.04
CA ASN A 503 7.65 25.72 27.70
C ASN A 503 6.58 26.02 26.61
N PRO A 504 5.62 26.93 26.86
CA PRO A 504 4.55 27.25 25.91
C PRO A 504 5.01 27.91 24.62
N ALA A 505 6.28 28.32 24.51
CA ALA A 505 6.84 28.81 23.25
C ALA A 505 7.09 27.70 22.21
N TYR A 506 7.11 26.42 22.61
CA TYR A 506 7.45 25.29 21.72
C TYR A 506 6.23 24.50 21.25
N TYR A 507 5.02 24.90 21.65
CA TYR A 507 3.78 24.32 21.15
C TYR A 507 2.70 25.39 20.96
N SER A 508 1.77 25.10 20.05
CA SER A 508 0.54 25.87 19.89
C SER A 508 -0.62 24.91 20.05
N ASP A 509 -1.46 25.17 21.04
CA ASP A 509 -2.73 24.45 21.21
C ASP A 509 -3.71 24.86 20.12
N GLN A 510 -4.13 23.89 19.30
CA GLN A 510 -5.15 24.05 18.27
C GLN A 510 -6.27 23.01 18.44
N GLY A 511 -6.42 22.44 19.64
CA GLY A 511 -7.46 21.48 20.00
C GLY A 511 -7.12 20.00 19.81
N GLY A 512 -5.89 19.66 19.43
CA GLY A 512 -5.41 18.27 19.38
C GLY A 512 -4.55 17.89 20.60
N THR A 513 -4.19 16.62 20.69
CA THR A 513 -3.37 16.06 21.77
C THR A 513 -2.11 15.33 21.28
N ILE A 514 -1.15 15.13 22.17
CA ILE A 514 -0.03 14.20 21.96
C ILE A 514 -0.19 13.03 22.93
N SER A 515 -0.24 11.81 22.40
CA SER A 515 -0.13 10.58 23.19
C SER A 515 1.33 10.12 23.22
N VAL A 516 1.89 9.91 24.41
CA VAL A 516 3.29 9.53 24.60
C VAL A 516 3.35 8.15 25.21
N GLY A 517 4.10 7.23 24.62
CA GLY A 517 4.45 5.93 25.23
C GLY A 517 3.29 5.00 25.56
N LEU A 518 2.06 5.35 25.17
CA LEU A 518 0.88 4.52 25.36
C LEU A 518 0.91 3.37 24.34
N SER A 519 0.61 2.16 24.79
CA SER A 519 0.31 1.02 23.94
C SER A 519 -0.92 1.29 23.07
N ALA A 520 -1.17 0.43 22.08
CA ALA A 520 -2.31 0.64 21.20
C ALA A 520 -3.66 0.49 21.92
N TYR A 521 -3.74 -0.43 22.89
CA TYR A 521 -4.86 -0.53 23.82
C TYR A 521 -5.03 0.72 24.70
N GLU A 522 -3.97 1.22 25.36
CA GLU A 522 -4.11 2.36 26.28
C GLU A 522 -4.58 3.64 25.56
N ARG A 523 -4.23 3.78 24.27
CA ARG A 523 -4.77 4.86 23.43
C ARG A 523 -6.24 4.66 23.09
N TRP A 524 -6.65 3.43 22.82
CA TRP A 524 -8.05 3.10 22.56
C TRP A 524 -8.91 3.35 23.80
N ASP A 525 -8.46 2.86 24.96
CA ASP A 525 -9.05 3.11 26.28
C ASP A 525 -9.21 4.62 26.53
N ALA A 526 -8.13 5.39 26.44
CA ALA A 526 -8.16 6.84 26.65
C ALA A 526 -9.13 7.58 25.69
N GLY A 527 -9.41 7.01 24.52
CA GLY A 527 -10.33 7.57 23.52
C GLY A 527 -11.79 7.62 23.98
N TRP A 528 -12.20 6.77 24.92
CA TRP A 528 -13.57 6.74 25.45
C TRP A 528 -13.87 7.91 26.40
N GLY A 529 -12.84 8.57 26.92
CA GLY A 529 -12.99 9.73 27.82
C GLY A 529 -13.55 9.38 29.21
N ILE A 530 -13.64 8.10 29.53
CA ILE A 530 -13.99 7.54 30.84
C ILE A 530 -12.98 6.45 31.19
N ASP A 531 -12.79 6.20 32.49
CA ASP A 531 -11.95 5.10 32.97
C ASP A 531 -12.75 3.80 32.86
N ILE A 532 -12.45 2.99 31.84
CA ILE A 532 -13.10 1.68 31.63
C ILE A 532 -12.48 0.56 32.49
N GLY A 533 -11.45 0.87 33.29
CA GLY A 533 -10.77 -0.10 34.13
C GLY A 533 -9.63 -0.85 33.42
N ALA A 534 -9.19 -1.96 34.03
CA ALA A 534 -8.08 -2.74 33.52
C ALA A 534 -8.43 -3.56 32.27
N GLU A 535 -7.41 -4.07 31.56
CA GLU A 535 -7.55 -4.91 30.36
C GLU A 535 -8.43 -6.16 30.57
N ASP A 536 -8.45 -6.72 31.78
CA ASP A 536 -9.21 -7.91 32.16
C ASP A 536 -10.57 -7.62 32.83
N GLU A 537 -10.94 -6.33 32.96
CA GLU A 537 -12.25 -5.91 33.43
C GLU A 537 -13.27 -5.89 32.28
N ASP A 538 -14.56 -6.01 32.64
CA ASP A 538 -15.73 -5.98 31.76
C ASP A 538 -16.56 -4.79 32.20
N TYR A 539 -16.35 -3.63 31.56
CA TYR A 539 -16.86 -2.36 32.06
C TYR A 539 -18.40 -2.27 31.98
N ASP A 540 -18.99 -2.77 30.90
CA ASP A 540 -20.42 -2.66 30.63
C ASP A 540 -21.23 -3.91 31.02
N GLY A 541 -20.56 -5.01 31.36
CA GLY A 541 -21.16 -6.24 31.88
C GLY A 541 -21.69 -7.19 30.80
N ASP A 542 -21.18 -7.12 29.58
CA ASP A 542 -21.56 -7.99 28.46
C ASP A 542 -20.84 -9.36 28.47
N GLY A 543 -19.82 -9.52 29.31
CA GLY A 543 -19.02 -10.72 29.48
C GLY A 543 -17.72 -10.76 28.66
N LEU A 544 -17.38 -9.71 27.91
CA LEU A 544 -16.09 -9.49 27.28
C LEU A 544 -15.21 -8.59 28.16
N SER A 545 -13.92 -8.91 28.20
CA SER A 545 -12.97 -8.00 28.83
C SER A 545 -12.65 -6.84 27.88
N ASN A 546 -12.30 -5.67 28.40
CA ASN A 546 -11.91 -4.50 27.62
C ASN A 546 -10.81 -4.83 26.58
N LEU A 547 -9.85 -5.72 26.90
CA LEU A 547 -8.84 -6.18 25.93
C LEU A 547 -9.45 -6.95 24.75
N ALA A 548 -10.46 -7.77 25.02
CA ALA A 548 -11.16 -8.54 24.00
C ALA A 548 -11.97 -7.63 23.09
N GLU A 549 -12.66 -6.63 23.66
CA GLU A 549 -13.37 -5.61 22.90
C GLU A 549 -12.41 -4.79 22.03
N TYR A 550 -11.30 -4.31 22.58
CA TYR A 550 -10.25 -3.64 21.81
C TYR A 550 -9.78 -4.49 20.62
N ALA A 551 -9.49 -5.76 20.88
CA ALA A 551 -8.96 -6.70 19.91
C ALA A 551 -9.98 -7.18 18.88
N LEU A 552 -11.28 -6.96 19.10
CA LEU A 552 -12.38 -7.33 18.23
C LEU A 552 -13.12 -6.09 17.67
N GLY A 553 -12.78 -4.88 18.10
CA GLY A 553 -13.40 -3.63 17.66
C GLY A 553 -14.77 -3.34 18.29
N GLY A 554 -15.00 -3.75 19.54
CA GLY A 554 -16.21 -3.44 20.30
C GLY A 554 -16.20 -2.07 20.97
N ASP A 555 -17.29 -1.74 21.66
CA ASP A 555 -17.48 -0.53 22.47
C ASP A 555 -17.66 -0.92 23.95
N PRO A 556 -16.65 -0.70 24.81
CA PRO A 556 -16.66 -1.10 26.23
C PRO A 556 -17.68 -0.30 27.04
N THR A 557 -18.40 0.63 26.42
CA THR A 557 -19.43 1.46 27.06
C THR A 557 -20.85 1.10 26.60
N ASP A 558 -20.98 0.18 25.64
CA ASP A 558 -22.25 -0.30 25.09
C ASP A 558 -22.26 -1.83 24.97
N SER A 559 -22.83 -2.48 25.98
CA SER A 559 -22.98 -3.96 26.09
C SER A 559 -23.68 -4.67 24.92
N ALA A 560 -24.18 -3.93 23.92
CA ALA A 560 -24.71 -4.46 22.68
C ALA A 560 -23.68 -4.54 21.54
N ASP A 561 -22.55 -3.84 21.63
CA ASP A 561 -21.50 -3.77 20.62
C ASP A 561 -20.27 -4.60 21.02
N LEU A 562 -20.38 -5.91 20.82
CA LEU A 562 -19.34 -6.89 21.09
C LEU A 562 -18.16 -6.85 20.07
N GLY A 563 -18.19 -5.92 19.12
CA GLY A 563 -17.30 -5.88 17.97
C GLY A 563 -17.54 -7.01 16.95
N GLU A 564 -16.47 -7.44 16.29
CA GLU A 564 -16.50 -8.45 15.23
C GLU A 564 -16.76 -9.85 15.81
N ALA A 565 -18.02 -10.28 15.73
CA ALA A 565 -18.46 -11.57 16.25
C ALA A 565 -17.75 -12.76 15.59
N SER A 566 -17.32 -13.72 16.43
CA SER A 566 -16.81 -15.01 15.93
C SER A 566 -17.91 -15.84 15.27
N GLY A 567 -17.59 -16.48 14.15
CA GLY A 567 -18.50 -17.30 13.37
C GLY A 567 -18.16 -18.80 13.43
N PHE A 568 -19.18 -19.65 13.30
CA PHE A 568 -19.01 -21.10 13.22
C PHE A 568 -19.78 -21.71 12.06
N ALA A 569 -19.21 -22.74 11.43
CA ALA A 569 -19.85 -23.48 10.35
C ALA A 569 -19.45 -24.95 10.34
N ASN A 570 -20.37 -25.86 10.02
CA ASN A 570 -20.04 -27.28 9.87
C ASN A 570 -19.42 -27.54 8.49
N LYS A 571 -18.30 -28.26 8.44
CA LYS A 571 -17.66 -28.71 7.20
C LYS A 571 -17.16 -30.14 7.33
N GLY A 572 -17.96 -31.09 6.85
CA GLY A 572 -17.62 -32.51 6.91
C GLY A 572 -17.61 -33.02 8.35
N ASP A 573 -16.46 -33.54 8.78
CA ASP A 573 -16.20 -34.06 10.12
C ASP A 573 -15.57 -33.03 11.08
N ALA A 574 -15.53 -31.75 10.68
CA ALA A 574 -15.02 -30.66 11.52
C ALA A 574 -15.98 -29.47 11.60
N MET A 575 -15.90 -28.75 12.72
CA MET A 575 -16.46 -27.42 12.90
C MET A 575 -15.40 -26.40 12.47
N LEU A 576 -15.77 -25.47 11.61
CA LEU A 576 -14.97 -24.29 11.33
C LEU A 576 -15.27 -23.22 12.37
N TYR A 577 -14.23 -22.64 12.95
CA TYR A 577 -14.29 -21.50 13.86
C TYR A 577 -13.52 -20.33 13.26
N VAL A 578 -14.20 -19.23 12.99
CA VAL A 578 -13.64 -18.02 12.37
C VAL A 578 -13.70 -16.88 13.38
N TYR A 579 -12.56 -16.21 13.60
CA TYR A 579 -12.49 -15.01 14.44
C TYR A 579 -11.77 -13.87 13.73
N ALA A 580 -12.07 -12.63 14.15
CA ALA A 580 -11.36 -11.43 13.74
C ALA A 580 -10.05 -11.26 14.52
N GLN A 581 -9.02 -10.79 13.84
CA GLN A 581 -7.70 -10.48 14.38
C GLN A 581 -7.34 -9.04 13.99
N TYR A 582 -7.17 -8.18 14.99
CA TYR A 582 -6.85 -6.77 14.77
C TYR A 582 -5.48 -6.62 14.12
N LYS A 583 -5.41 -5.89 13.00
CA LYS A 583 -4.18 -5.83 12.19
C LYS A 583 -3.17 -4.81 12.68
N HIS A 584 -3.58 -3.87 13.54
CA HIS A 584 -2.78 -2.70 13.92
C HIS A 584 -2.10 -2.81 15.29
N ASP A 585 -2.24 -3.95 15.98
CA ASP A 585 -1.47 -4.24 17.20
C ASP A 585 -0.83 -5.62 17.08
N THR A 586 0.45 -5.62 16.72
CA THR A 586 1.25 -6.83 16.56
C THR A 586 1.63 -7.49 17.89
N ASN A 587 1.35 -6.85 19.03
CA ASN A 587 1.54 -7.44 20.34
C ASN A 587 0.38 -8.34 20.74
N LEU A 588 -0.77 -8.28 20.05
CA LEU A 588 -1.90 -9.17 20.34
C LEU A 588 -1.64 -10.58 19.80
N VAL A 589 -1.82 -11.57 20.68
CA VAL A 589 -1.76 -12.99 20.35
C VAL A 589 -3.17 -13.58 20.42
N TYR A 590 -3.55 -14.28 19.35
CA TYR A 590 -4.85 -14.93 19.22
C TYR A 590 -4.66 -16.43 19.08
N TYR A 591 -5.40 -17.21 19.84
CA TYR A 591 -5.45 -18.67 19.68
C TYR A 591 -6.76 -19.24 20.24
N LEU A 592 -7.06 -20.48 19.87
CA LEU A 592 -8.22 -21.18 20.41
C LEU A 592 -7.79 -22.07 21.57
N GLN A 593 -8.68 -22.21 22.55
CA GLN A 593 -8.59 -23.31 23.49
C GLN A 593 -9.76 -24.25 23.30
N THR A 594 -9.51 -25.55 23.50
CA THR A 594 -10.53 -26.59 23.50
C THR A 594 -10.61 -27.30 24.85
N ALA A 595 -11.80 -27.76 25.21
CA ALA A 595 -12.08 -28.56 26.40
C ALA A 595 -13.13 -29.62 26.10
N ASP A 596 -13.09 -30.75 26.82
CA ASP A 596 -14.10 -31.81 26.68
C ASP A 596 -15.24 -31.67 27.71
N ASP A 597 -15.05 -30.86 28.75
CA ASP A 597 -16.02 -30.65 29.84
C ASP A 597 -15.86 -29.23 30.37
N LEU A 598 -16.94 -28.42 30.38
CA LEU A 598 -16.92 -27.05 30.92
C LEU A 598 -16.74 -27.00 32.45
N MET A 599 -17.08 -28.08 33.16
CA MET A 599 -17.00 -28.18 34.62
C MET A 599 -15.57 -28.49 35.09
N LEU A 600 -14.74 -29.06 34.23
CA LEU A 600 -13.34 -29.35 34.49
C LEU A 600 -12.50 -28.23 33.87
N ASN A 601 -11.63 -27.58 34.65
CA ASN A 601 -10.72 -26.54 34.11
C ASN A 601 -9.56 -27.18 33.31
N ASN A 602 -9.87 -27.86 32.22
CA ASN A 602 -8.95 -28.64 31.39
C ASN A 602 -8.74 -28.05 29.99
N TRP A 603 -8.95 -26.74 29.83
CA TRP A 603 -8.72 -26.02 28.58
C TRP A 603 -7.28 -26.19 28.08
N THR A 604 -7.12 -26.55 26.79
CA THR A 604 -5.81 -26.69 26.15
C THR A 604 -5.74 -25.89 24.86
N ASN A 605 -4.56 -25.32 24.54
CA ASN A 605 -4.29 -24.72 23.24
C ASN A 605 -3.93 -25.80 22.19
N SER A 606 -4.81 -26.80 22.06
CA SER A 606 -4.64 -27.93 21.14
C SER A 606 -6.01 -28.44 20.67
N GLY A 607 -6.02 -29.43 19.77
CA GLY A 607 -7.28 -30.02 19.29
C GLY A 607 -7.94 -29.26 18.14
N TYR A 608 -7.21 -28.37 17.47
CA TYR A 608 -7.67 -27.67 16.26
C TYR A 608 -6.51 -27.46 15.28
N THR A 609 -6.83 -27.11 14.04
CA THR A 609 -5.87 -26.78 12.98
C THR A 609 -6.22 -25.44 12.36
N VAL A 610 -5.27 -24.50 12.27
CA VAL A 610 -5.46 -23.26 11.51
C VAL A 610 -5.49 -23.57 10.02
N LEU A 611 -6.59 -23.27 9.34
CA LEU A 611 -6.76 -23.49 7.91
C LEU A 611 -6.23 -22.33 7.06
N GLY A 612 -6.25 -21.12 7.60
CA GLY A 612 -5.71 -19.93 6.94
C GLY A 612 -6.16 -18.62 7.57
N THR A 613 -5.48 -17.55 7.17
CA THR A 613 -5.82 -16.17 7.51
C THR A 613 -6.26 -15.46 6.24
N ASN A 614 -7.50 -14.98 6.22
CA ASN A 614 -8.02 -14.14 5.16
C ASN A 614 -7.63 -12.69 5.46
N VAL A 615 -6.64 -12.18 4.73
CA VAL A 615 -6.25 -10.77 4.80
C VAL A 615 -7.25 -9.95 4.01
N VAL A 616 -8.02 -9.11 4.69
CA VAL A 616 -8.99 -8.21 4.05
C VAL A 616 -8.27 -6.91 3.72
N SER A 617 -8.07 -6.64 2.43
CA SER A 617 -7.48 -5.38 2.00
C SER A 617 -8.40 -4.22 2.35
N GLY A 618 -7.94 -3.31 3.22
CA GLY A 618 -8.63 -2.07 3.56
C GLY A 618 -9.51 -2.10 4.83
N GLY A 619 -9.78 -3.26 5.44
CA GLY A 619 -10.47 -3.36 6.74
C GLY A 619 -9.49 -3.46 7.92
N ASP A 620 -9.91 -3.18 9.15
CA ASP A 620 -9.03 -3.18 10.34
C ASP A 620 -8.72 -4.58 10.90
N PHE A 621 -9.41 -5.59 10.40
CA PHE A 621 -9.31 -6.97 10.86
C PHE A 621 -8.89 -7.92 9.73
N ASN A 622 -8.05 -8.88 10.10
CA ASN A 622 -7.90 -10.13 9.37
C ASN A 622 -8.86 -11.18 9.95
N PHE A 623 -9.19 -12.23 9.19
CA PHE A 623 -10.04 -13.32 9.70
C PHE A 623 -9.30 -14.64 9.69
N VAL A 624 -9.18 -15.29 10.85
CA VAL A 624 -8.49 -16.57 10.99
C VAL A 624 -9.51 -17.70 11.03
N THR A 625 -9.40 -18.65 10.10
CA THR A 625 -10.26 -19.83 10.06
C THR A 625 -9.55 -21.03 10.68
N ASN A 626 -10.20 -21.67 11.64
CA ASN A 626 -9.70 -22.85 12.34
C ASN A 626 -10.64 -24.02 12.09
N SER A 627 -10.11 -25.24 12.05
CA SER A 627 -10.84 -26.50 11.95
C SER A 627 -10.74 -27.24 13.27
N VAL A 628 -11.88 -27.52 13.91
CA VAL A 628 -12.00 -28.26 15.16
C VAL A 628 -12.66 -29.61 14.86
N PRO A 629 -11.97 -30.76 15.02
CA PRO A 629 -12.55 -32.06 14.70
C PRO A 629 -13.76 -32.39 15.60
N MET A 630 -14.85 -32.87 14.99
CA MET A 630 -16.07 -33.30 15.70
C MET A 630 -16.05 -34.81 16.00
N THR A 631 -14.88 -35.34 16.39
CA THR A 631 -14.69 -36.79 16.62
C THR A 631 -15.13 -37.26 18.01
N LYS A 632 -15.32 -36.32 18.94
CA LYS A 632 -15.80 -36.57 20.30
C LYS A 632 -17.30 -36.27 20.38
N ASP A 633 -17.97 -36.83 21.39
CA ASP A 633 -19.39 -36.59 21.64
C ASP A 633 -19.66 -35.11 21.93
N GLU A 634 -18.72 -34.42 22.58
CA GLU A 634 -18.75 -32.99 22.84
C GLU A 634 -17.33 -32.39 22.82
N THR A 635 -17.24 -31.12 22.43
CA THR A 635 -16.01 -30.31 22.49
C THR A 635 -16.42 -28.86 22.62
N PHE A 636 -15.86 -28.17 23.62
CA PHE A 636 -16.03 -26.75 23.86
C PHE A 636 -14.86 -25.99 23.30
N VAL A 637 -15.12 -24.80 22.77
CA VAL A 637 -14.11 -23.95 22.13
C VAL A 637 -14.26 -22.53 22.66
N ARG A 638 -13.15 -21.86 22.93
CA ARG A 638 -13.11 -20.42 23.21
C ARG A 638 -11.95 -19.76 22.47
N LEU A 639 -12.14 -18.52 22.07
CA LEU A 639 -11.07 -17.64 21.65
C LEU A 639 -10.34 -17.10 22.88
N VAL A 640 -9.02 -17.06 22.82
CA VAL A 640 -8.19 -16.38 23.81
C VAL A 640 -7.41 -15.29 23.09
N ILE A 641 -7.41 -14.11 23.72
CA ILE A 641 -6.70 -12.91 23.27
C ILE A 641 -5.83 -12.46 24.45
N GLU A 642 -4.54 -12.28 24.20
CA GLU A 642 -3.56 -11.82 25.19
C GLU A 642 -2.47 -10.96 24.53
N LYS A 643 -1.60 -10.33 25.34
CA LYS A 643 -0.46 -9.51 24.90
C LYS A 643 0.88 -10.12 25.25
#